data_AF-A0AAU5BMW1-F1
#
_entry.id   AF-A0AAU5BMW1-F1
#
_cell.length_a   1.000
_cell.length_b   1.000
_cell.length_c   1.000
_cell.angle_alpha   90.00
_cell.angle_beta   90.00
_cell.angle_gamma   90.00
#
_symmetry.space_group_name_H-M   'P 1'
#
loop_
_entity.id
_entity.type
_entity.pdbx_description
1 polymer ?
#
loop_
_entity_poly.entity_id
_entity_poly.type
_entity_poly.pdbx_seq_one_letter_code
_entity_poly.pdbx_strand_id
1 'polypeptide(L)'
;MKATEGADPFGTARLRRGVLDAWGAGPARFREDANAEEDLALGGYRDRLVVELAQNAADAAGRAKTPGRLRLTLHPGGNGAPAVLAAANTGAPLDATGVESLSTLRASAKREGHETSVGRFGVGFAAVLAVSDEPAVLGRHGGVRWSLAEARVLAEGAAVGSPGLGDELRRRDGHVPLLRLPLPAEGTAPEGYDTVVVLPLRDTAAEDLVERLLDHIDDALLLTLTGLDEIVVETPSGVRTLRRSAHGPYIHVEDSAHGVNRWRTVFHHGPVEPALLADRPVEERLRPHWSVTWAVPVDEDGSPRRPGTAPVVHAPTPTDEPLGVPALLIASLPLDPTRRHPAPGPLTDFLVERAADAYAELLADWHPVSTGTLDLVPGPLGRGAVDGALRAAILQRLPRVAFLAPAVPADPAAALAPIAENWADDWAEPGAPDAVRHRDHAALRPVEAEVVEGAGAETVRVLAEVLPCLLPAGLERRTELRTLGVGRVPLTEAIDRLAGLEREPHWWRRFYDSLAGVDPDRLSGLPVPLAGAPDAPEGQPPRTTIGPRQVLLPLPDALTGPVLARLARLGLKVAHPDAAHPLLEKLGALPATPRAVLTTPQVRAAVAGSLDAGEIWDEDALDGDELVETVLTLVRDAELSPGDEPWLGALALLDEDGETAPAGELVLPGSEFAQIMREGELALCDDELTERWGEQPLTACGVLATFALVRTTDVVLDPDELEPRDGDFAEPDDAGLLDAVDVWCEDLLDQLPDTPVPPVATEIVAVRDLDLVADDAWPQALAMLSRPPLRDALTQPVRVLLPDGTTRSVRPYTAWWLRDHPVLEGRRPAGVRAAGGDPLLSGLYDAVDASGFDDAQVLRALGVRTTVEALLDEPGGAAELLGRLADEDRPVTAAQLHALYTALADLDPEHVTLPDELRAVVDGAVEVVDASDAVVADAPDVLPLAGGMPLLPVAPARAAELAELFQVRRLGETIEAEVETEGEEHEVPEPVRALLGDRTPDTYVEHEELHAGGVELDWRRAPDGTVHASTLEGVAAGLAWAAGQWPRRFEVAALLEDPSRTQELARDRWFD
;
A
#
# COMPACT_ATOMS: atom_id res chain seq x y z
N MET A 1 -50.62 70.95 -13.51
CA MET A 1 -51.98 71.49 -13.31
C MET A 1 -51.92 72.63 -12.31
N LYS A 2 -52.42 73.82 -12.62
CA LYS A 2 -52.57 74.92 -11.64
C LYS A 2 -53.93 74.76 -10.96
N ALA A 3 -53.91 74.55 -9.65
CA ALA A 3 -55.10 74.43 -8.80
C ALA A 3 -55.87 75.75 -8.73
N THR A 4 -57.19 75.65 -8.62
CA THR A 4 -58.10 76.74 -8.22
C THR A 4 -57.76 77.22 -6.80
N GLU A 5 -57.66 78.54 -6.59
CA GLU A 5 -57.41 79.15 -5.27
C GLU A 5 -58.43 78.64 -4.21
N GLY A 6 -57.99 77.88 -3.20
CA GLY A 6 -58.80 77.71 -1.98
C GLY A 6 -58.54 76.53 -1.03
N ALA A 7 -58.04 75.37 -1.48
CA ALA A 7 -57.88 74.21 -0.59
C ALA A 7 -56.40 73.88 -0.32
N ASP A 8 -55.87 74.38 0.80
CA ASP A 8 -54.54 74.00 1.35
C ASP A 8 -54.74 73.25 2.68
N PRO A 9 -55.24 71.98 2.67
CA PRO A 9 -55.63 71.26 3.88
C PRO A 9 -54.45 70.97 4.82
N PHE A 10 -53.22 71.05 4.32
CA PHE A 10 -52.00 70.81 5.10
C PHE A 10 -51.26 72.08 5.51
N GLY A 11 -51.77 73.27 5.16
CA GLY A 11 -51.14 74.55 5.52
C GLY A 11 -49.76 74.76 4.89
N THR A 12 -49.53 74.23 3.69
CA THR A 12 -48.27 74.35 2.94
C THR A 12 -47.83 75.80 2.72
N ALA A 13 -48.77 76.74 2.58
CA ALA A 13 -48.47 78.16 2.46
C ALA A 13 -47.77 78.73 3.72
N ARG A 14 -48.15 78.26 4.92
CA ARG A 14 -47.50 78.65 6.18
C ARG A 14 -46.07 78.14 6.25
N LEU A 15 -45.86 76.87 5.89
CA LEU A 15 -44.55 76.22 5.89
C LEU A 15 -43.59 76.94 4.92
N ARG A 16 -44.03 77.12 3.67
CA ARG A 16 -43.26 77.78 2.61
C ARG A 16 -42.87 79.21 2.99
N ARG A 17 -43.80 79.98 3.55
CA ARG A 17 -43.51 81.36 4.00
C ARG A 17 -42.45 81.37 5.10
N GLY A 18 -42.57 80.51 6.11
CA GLY A 18 -41.59 80.44 7.20
C GLY A 18 -40.17 80.13 6.72
N VAL A 19 -40.04 79.25 5.74
CA VAL A 19 -38.74 78.91 5.12
C VAL A 19 -38.16 80.09 4.33
N LEU A 20 -38.96 80.71 3.45
CA LEU A 20 -38.50 81.84 2.63
C LEU A 20 -38.10 83.06 3.48
N ASP A 21 -38.88 83.35 4.54
CA ASP A 21 -38.57 84.42 5.49
C ASP A 21 -37.23 84.13 6.21
N ALA A 22 -36.99 82.89 6.61
CA ALA A 22 -35.74 82.47 7.25
C ALA A 22 -34.53 82.59 6.32
N TRP A 23 -34.66 82.18 5.05
CA TRP A 23 -33.60 82.33 4.06
C TRP A 23 -33.32 83.79 3.73
N GLY A 24 -34.36 84.61 3.62
CA GLY A 24 -34.23 86.05 3.39
C GLY A 24 -33.51 86.76 4.54
N ALA A 25 -33.84 86.40 5.79
CA ALA A 25 -33.21 86.95 7.00
C ALA A 25 -31.76 86.46 7.21
N GLY A 26 -31.41 85.26 6.73
CA GLY A 26 -30.10 84.66 6.94
C GLY A 26 -29.66 83.75 5.79
N PRO A 27 -28.81 84.22 4.86
CA PRO A 27 -28.32 83.41 3.73
C PRO A 27 -27.57 82.13 4.13
N ALA A 28 -27.04 82.08 5.37
CA ALA A 28 -26.44 80.87 5.92
C ALA A 28 -27.45 79.71 6.06
N ARG A 29 -28.72 79.99 6.41
CA ARG A 29 -29.77 78.97 6.51
C ARG A 29 -30.13 78.38 5.16
N PHE A 30 -30.19 79.22 4.12
CA PHE A 30 -30.36 78.74 2.76
C PHE A 30 -29.22 77.79 2.35
N ARG A 31 -27.96 78.14 2.64
CA ARG A 31 -26.81 77.26 2.36
C ARG A 31 -26.87 75.94 3.14
N GLU A 32 -27.26 75.97 4.41
CA GLU A 32 -27.41 74.78 5.23
C GLU A 32 -28.49 73.85 4.68
N ASP A 33 -29.65 74.38 4.31
CA ASP A 33 -30.75 73.60 3.72
C ASP A 33 -30.38 73.07 2.33
N ALA A 34 -29.74 73.89 1.49
CA ALA A 34 -29.26 73.49 0.18
C ALA A 34 -28.22 72.37 0.27
N ASN A 35 -27.21 72.51 1.15
CA ASN A 35 -26.21 71.46 1.38
C ASN A 35 -26.84 70.19 1.94
N ALA A 36 -27.75 70.30 2.92
CA ALA A 36 -28.35 69.12 3.53
C ALA A 36 -29.22 68.33 2.55
N GLU A 37 -29.91 68.99 1.62
CA GLU A 37 -30.69 68.33 0.59
C GLU A 37 -29.80 67.79 -0.54
N GLU A 38 -28.79 68.56 -0.97
CA GLU A 38 -27.81 68.15 -1.98
C GLU A 38 -26.98 66.93 -1.52
N ASP A 39 -26.55 66.89 -0.25
CA ASP A 39 -25.88 65.73 0.36
C ASP A 39 -26.79 64.49 0.37
N LEU A 40 -28.10 64.66 0.51
CA LEU A 40 -29.06 63.55 0.46
C LEU A 40 -29.36 63.11 -0.98
N ALA A 41 -29.43 64.05 -1.93
CA ALA A 41 -29.72 63.77 -3.33
C ALA A 41 -28.51 63.20 -4.10
N LEU A 42 -27.30 63.71 -3.83
CA LEU A 42 -26.03 63.26 -4.42
C LEU A 42 -25.36 62.13 -3.63
N GLY A 43 -25.69 61.99 -2.33
CA GLY A 43 -25.12 60.97 -1.45
C GLY A 43 -25.80 59.61 -1.57
N GLY A 44 -25.58 58.78 -0.54
CA GLY A 44 -25.85 57.34 -0.56
C GLY A 44 -27.32 56.89 -0.71
N TYR A 45 -28.27 57.78 -0.94
CA TYR A 45 -29.72 57.53 -1.03
C TYR A 45 -30.23 57.27 -2.46
N ARG A 46 -29.43 57.52 -3.50
CA ARG A 46 -29.81 57.32 -4.92
C ARG A 46 -30.33 55.91 -5.21
N ASP A 47 -29.73 54.89 -4.59
CA ASP A 47 -30.08 53.48 -4.84
C ASP A 47 -31.13 52.92 -3.86
N ARG A 48 -31.76 53.77 -3.03
CA ARG A 48 -32.69 53.36 -1.95
C ARG A 48 -34.14 53.78 -2.16
N LEU A 49 -34.47 54.39 -3.29
CA LEU A 49 -35.81 54.91 -3.58
C LEU A 49 -36.93 53.89 -3.29
N VAL A 50 -36.87 52.71 -3.89
CA VAL A 50 -37.90 51.66 -3.76
C VAL A 50 -38.03 51.19 -2.31
N VAL A 51 -36.89 51.00 -1.65
CA VAL A 51 -36.82 50.56 -0.26
C VAL A 51 -37.45 51.57 0.69
N GLU A 52 -37.14 52.86 0.54
CA GLU A 52 -37.70 53.93 1.38
C GLU A 52 -39.21 54.10 1.13
N LEU A 53 -39.67 53.96 -0.12
CA LEU A 53 -41.10 53.94 -0.45
C LEU A 53 -41.81 52.74 0.20
N ALA A 54 -41.19 51.56 0.15
CA ALA A 54 -41.72 50.36 0.79
C ALA A 54 -41.75 50.47 2.32
N GLN A 55 -40.71 51.04 2.94
CA GLN A 55 -40.69 51.29 4.37
C GLN A 55 -41.79 52.27 4.79
N ASN A 56 -41.99 53.36 4.04
CA ASN A 56 -43.09 54.29 4.28
C ASN A 56 -44.47 53.61 4.17
N ALA A 57 -44.64 52.70 3.22
CA ALA A 57 -45.85 51.90 3.06
C ALA A 57 -46.06 50.93 4.24
N ALA A 58 -45.02 50.21 4.67
CA ALA A 58 -45.06 49.31 5.81
C ALA A 58 -45.40 50.07 7.11
N ASP A 59 -44.80 51.25 7.31
CA ASP A 59 -45.06 52.12 8.45
C ASP A 59 -46.50 52.66 8.45
N ALA A 60 -47.04 53.03 7.28
CA ALA A 60 -48.41 53.48 7.14
C ALA A 60 -49.40 52.33 7.46
N ALA A 61 -49.13 51.13 6.97
CA ALA A 61 -49.91 49.93 7.26
C ALA A 61 -49.85 49.57 8.75
N GLY A 62 -48.65 49.63 9.37
CA GLY A 62 -48.44 49.41 10.80
C GLY A 62 -49.18 50.40 11.68
N ARG A 63 -49.16 51.71 11.34
CA ARG A 63 -49.95 52.74 12.04
C ARG A 63 -51.45 52.50 11.93
N ALA A 64 -51.93 52.01 10.78
CA ALA A 64 -53.34 51.67 10.57
C ALA A 64 -53.72 50.29 11.12
N LYS A 65 -52.75 49.45 11.49
CA LYS A 65 -52.93 48.04 11.88
C LYS A 65 -53.69 47.22 10.82
N THR A 66 -53.35 47.44 9.55
CA THR A 66 -53.95 46.72 8.40
C THR A 66 -52.88 46.01 7.58
N PRO A 67 -53.23 44.93 6.85
CA PRO A 67 -52.36 44.34 5.83
C PRO A 67 -51.81 45.40 4.86
N GLY A 68 -50.49 45.53 4.81
CA GLY A 68 -49.84 46.50 3.95
C GLY A 68 -49.74 46.00 2.51
N ARG A 69 -50.19 46.83 1.57
CA ARG A 69 -50.05 46.58 0.13
C ARG A 69 -49.34 47.76 -0.49
N LEU A 70 -48.32 47.49 -1.31
CA LEU A 70 -47.59 48.48 -2.07
C LEU A 70 -47.70 48.17 -3.57
N ARG A 71 -48.07 49.15 -4.38
CA ARG A 71 -48.04 49.07 -5.84
C ARG A 71 -47.08 50.11 -6.40
N LEU A 72 -46.08 49.64 -7.13
CA LEU A 72 -45.10 50.44 -7.85
C LEU A 72 -45.42 50.33 -9.34
N THR A 73 -45.90 51.41 -9.95
CA THR A 73 -46.25 51.45 -11.37
C THR A 73 -45.32 52.43 -12.11
N LEU A 74 -44.57 51.93 -13.09
CA LEU A 74 -43.79 52.73 -14.03
C LEU A 74 -44.59 52.97 -15.31
N HIS A 75 -45.09 54.19 -15.48
CA HIS A 75 -45.75 54.63 -16.70
C HIS A 75 -44.70 55.16 -17.69
N PRO A 76 -44.65 54.63 -18.93
CA PRO A 76 -43.65 55.07 -19.91
C PRO A 76 -43.90 56.51 -20.35
N GLY A 77 -42.82 57.21 -20.70
CA GLY A 77 -42.90 58.55 -21.28
C GLY A 77 -43.57 58.53 -22.66
N GLY A 78 -44.23 59.63 -23.04
CA GLY A 78 -44.92 59.74 -24.33
C GLY A 78 -45.34 61.16 -24.68
N ASN A 79 -45.36 61.49 -25.98
CA ASN A 79 -45.81 62.80 -26.51
C ASN A 79 -45.21 64.04 -25.80
N GLY A 80 -43.92 63.99 -25.46
CA GLY A 80 -43.22 65.09 -24.78
C GLY A 80 -43.44 65.17 -23.27
N ALA A 81 -44.16 64.22 -22.66
CA ALA A 81 -44.25 64.06 -21.22
C ALA A 81 -43.21 63.04 -20.71
N PRO A 82 -42.60 63.28 -19.53
CA PRO A 82 -41.65 62.35 -18.92
C PRO A 82 -42.33 61.06 -18.48
N ALA A 83 -41.56 59.97 -18.34
CA ALA A 83 -42.00 58.77 -17.63
C ALA A 83 -42.37 59.10 -16.18
N VAL A 84 -43.26 58.31 -15.57
CA VAL A 84 -43.76 58.56 -14.21
C VAL A 84 -43.71 57.29 -13.39
N LEU A 85 -43.03 57.32 -12.24
CA LEU A 85 -43.15 56.28 -11.22
C LEU A 85 -44.24 56.67 -10.22
N ALA A 86 -45.24 55.80 -10.04
CA ALA A 86 -46.29 55.95 -9.05
C ALA A 86 -46.17 54.84 -7.98
N ALA A 87 -46.01 55.21 -6.71
CA ALA A 87 -45.95 54.31 -5.58
C ALA A 87 -47.19 54.47 -4.69
N ALA A 88 -48.17 53.57 -4.84
CA ALA A 88 -49.42 53.59 -4.10
C ALA A 88 -49.39 52.59 -2.94
N ASN A 89 -49.83 52.99 -1.74
CA ASN A 89 -49.86 52.12 -0.58
C ASN A 89 -51.17 52.19 0.22
N THR A 90 -51.50 51.10 0.90
CA THR A 90 -52.56 51.06 1.91
C THR A 90 -52.04 51.51 3.27
N GLY A 91 -52.94 51.94 4.15
CA GLY A 91 -52.64 52.30 5.54
C GLY A 91 -53.02 53.72 5.91
N ALA A 92 -52.39 54.26 6.94
CA ALA A 92 -52.73 55.58 7.47
C ALA A 92 -52.49 56.69 6.43
N PRO A 93 -53.50 57.54 6.11
CA PRO A 93 -53.36 58.57 5.08
C PRO A 93 -52.41 59.70 5.50
N LEU A 94 -51.90 60.45 4.53
CA LEU A 94 -51.06 61.63 4.77
C LEU A 94 -51.83 62.71 5.56
N ASP A 95 -51.20 63.24 6.62
CA ASP A 95 -51.71 64.31 7.46
C ASP A 95 -50.80 65.56 7.47
N ALA A 96 -51.24 66.65 8.10
CA ALA A 96 -50.49 67.91 8.15
C ALA A 96 -49.12 67.76 8.86
N THR A 97 -49.04 66.92 9.90
CA THR A 97 -47.78 66.62 10.61
C THR A 97 -46.81 65.86 9.70
N GLY A 98 -47.33 64.94 8.89
CA GLY A 98 -46.59 64.23 7.86
C GLY A 98 -46.02 65.18 6.82
N VAL A 99 -46.83 66.10 6.27
CA VAL A 99 -46.36 67.11 5.31
C VAL A 99 -45.29 68.02 5.91
N GLU A 100 -45.47 68.50 7.14
CA GLU A 100 -44.44 69.29 7.84
C GLU A 100 -43.14 68.49 8.01
N SER A 101 -43.23 67.20 8.33
CA SER A 101 -42.07 66.31 8.44
C SER A 101 -41.39 66.07 7.08
N LEU A 102 -42.15 65.89 6.00
CA LEU A 102 -41.60 65.73 4.64
C LEU A 102 -40.89 67.02 4.16
N SER A 103 -41.35 68.18 4.61
CA SER A 103 -40.77 69.49 4.27
C SER A 103 -39.68 69.98 5.22
N THR A 104 -39.36 69.21 6.27
CA THR A 104 -38.34 69.57 7.25
C THR A 104 -37.19 68.55 7.34
N LEU A 105 -35.99 68.88 6.82
CA LEU A 105 -34.79 68.06 7.05
C LEU A 105 -34.28 68.29 8.48
N ARG A 106 -34.18 67.18 9.23
CA ARG A 106 -33.55 67.04 10.56
C ARG A 106 -34.25 67.67 11.79
N ALA A 107 -35.44 68.26 11.64
CA ALA A 107 -36.27 68.67 12.78
C ALA A 107 -37.48 67.74 12.89
N SER A 108 -37.39 66.66 13.67
CA SER A 108 -38.55 65.78 13.87
C SER A 108 -39.57 66.46 14.78
N ALA A 109 -40.72 66.85 14.23
CA ALA A 109 -41.84 67.35 15.01
C ALA A 109 -42.63 66.18 15.63
N LYS A 110 -42.12 65.60 16.73
CA LYS A 110 -42.96 64.83 17.67
C LYS A 110 -42.54 65.09 19.11
N ARG A 111 -43.42 65.74 19.87
CA ARG A 111 -43.49 65.68 21.33
C ARG A 111 -44.42 64.53 21.70
N GLU A 112 -43.97 63.70 22.66
CA GLU A 112 -44.67 62.71 23.50
C GLU A 112 -45.90 61.96 22.91
N GLY A 113 -45.82 60.61 22.87
CA GLY A 113 -47.02 59.77 23.08
C GLY A 113 -47.49 58.77 22.01
N HIS A 114 -46.67 58.31 21.06
CA HIS A 114 -47.06 57.19 20.18
C HIS A 114 -45.92 56.19 19.93
N GLU A 115 -46.03 55.03 20.56
CA GLU A 115 -45.13 53.87 20.42
C GLU A 115 -45.34 53.17 19.06
N THR A 116 -44.27 52.55 18.54
CA THR A 116 -44.19 51.61 17.40
C THR A 116 -44.24 52.13 15.94
N SER A 117 -43.56 53.22 15.57
CA SER A 117 -43.33 53.57 14.16
C SER A 117 -41.83 53.77 13.84
N VAL A 118 -41.33 53.02 12.85
CA VAL A 118 -39.91 52.88 12.51
C VAL A 118 -39.55 53.84 11.38
N GLY A 119 -39.30 55.12 11.71
CA GLY A 119 -38.77 56.06 10.72
C GLY A 119 -38.32 57.39 11.30
N ARG A 120 -37.22 57.95 10.76
CA ARG A 120 -36.99 59.41 10.83
C ARG A 120 -37.96 60.01 9.79
N PHE A 121 -39.14 60.44 10.22
CA PHE A 121 -40.11 61.08 9.32
C PHE A 121 -39.41 62.20 8.52
N GLY A 122 -39.47 62.13 7.19
CA GLY A 122 -38.93 63.14 6.27
C GLY A 122 -37.56 62.86 5.64
N VAL A 123 -36.64 62.14 6.30
CA VAL A 123 -35.27 61.98 5.77
C VAL A 123 -35.18 60.91 4.68
N GLY A 124 -35.99 59.84 4.77
CA GLY A 124 -36.06 58.80 3.75
C GLY A 124 -36.78 59.23 2.46
N PHE A 125 -37.74 60.15 2.58
CA PHE A 125 -38.47 60.69 1.42
C PHE A 125 -37.56 61.51 0.50
N ALA A 126 -36.45 62.06 0.99
CA ALA A 126 -35.48 62.77 0.15
C ALA A 126 -34.89 61.89 -0.97
N ALA A 127 -34.97 60.56 -0.86
CA ALA A 127 -34.58 59.63 -1.93
C ALA A 127 -35.33 59.89 -3.26
N VAL A 128 -36.54 60.47 -3.22
CA VAL A 128 -37.30 60.81 -4.45
C VAL A 128 -36.60 61.85 -5.32
N LEU A 129 -35.76 62.71 -4.71
CA LEU A 129 -35.01 63.76 -5.41
C LEU A 129 -33.94 63.20 -6.34
N ALA A 130 -33.52 61.94 -6.12
CA ALA A 130 -32.60 61.25 -7.01
C ALA A 130 -33.18 61.12 -8.43
N VAL A 131 -34.51 61.01 -8.55
CA VAL A 131 -35.20 60.69 -9.81
C VAL A 131 -36.19 61.76 -10.27
N SER A 132 -36.67 62.64 -9.39
CA SER A 132 -37.73 63.61 -9.71
C SER A 132 -37.45 65.01 -9.17
N ASP A 133 -37.67 66.01 -10.04
CA ASP A 133 -37.67 67.44 -9.68
C ASP A 133 -39.08 67.98 -9.34
N GLU A 134 -40.11 67.15 -9.52
CA GLU A 134 -41.51 67.51 -9.28
C GLU A 134 -42.29 66.43 -8.51
N PRO A 135 -41.79 65.95 -7.34
CA PRO A 135 -42.48 64.90 -6.60
C PRO A 135 -43.82 65.39 -6.06
N ALA A 136 -44.81 64.50 -6.01
CA ALA A 136 -46.10 64.75 -5.40
C ALA A 136 -46.54 63.58 -4.52
N VAL A 137 -47.28 63.87 -3.45
CA VAL A 137 -47.94 62.87 -2.61
C VAL A 137 -49.42 63.21 -2.56
N LEU A 138 -50.25 62.28 -3.02
CA LEU A 138 -51.70 62.45 -3.13
C LEU A 138 -52.38 61.41 -2.25
N GLY A 139 -53.38 61.84 -1.48
CA GLY A 139 -54.18 60.94 -0.65
C GLY A 139 -55.63 61.39 -0.59
N ARG A 140 -56.46 60.63 0.14
CA ARG A 140 -57.90 60.89 0.24
C ARG A 140 -58.27 62.27 0.81
N HIS A 141 -57.38 62.87 1.60
CA HIS A 141 -57.64 64.13 2.32
C HIS A 141 -56.97 65.36 1.69
N GLY A 142 -56.36 65.22 0.51
CA GLY A 142 -55.63 66.27 -0.21
C GLY A 142 -54.26 65.80 -0.67
N GLY A 143 -53.55 66.68 -1.37
CA GLY A 143 -52.19 66.40 -1.87
C GLY A 143 -51.20 67.52 -1.57
N VAL A 144 -49.93 67.15 -1.56
CA VAL A 144 -48.78 68.07 -1.52
C VAL A 144 -47.86 67.75 -2.70
N ARG A 145 -47.29 68.79 -3.33
CA ARG A 145 -46.29 68.65 -4.39
C ARG A 145 -45.15 69.62 -4.19
N TRP A 146 -44.06 69.34 -4.88
CA TRP A 146 -42.93 70.22 -5.03
C TRP A 146 -42.64 70.41 -6.52
N SER A 147 -42.05 71.54 -6.91
CA SER A 147 -41.56 71.77 -8.27
C SER A 147 -40.30 72.62 -8.21
N LEU A 148 -39.20 72.10 -8.77
CA LEU A 148 -37.92 72.81 -8.79
C LEU A 148 -38.02 74.15 -9.53
N ALA A 149 -38.80 74.20 -10.60
CA ALA A 149 -39.04 75.43 -11.35
C ALA A 149 -39.78 76.49 -10.51
N GLU A 150 -40.85 76.10 -9.82
CA GLU A 150 -41.58 77.02 -8.94
C GLU A 150 -40.76 77.41 -7.70
N ALA A 151 -40.00 76.48 -7.14
CA ALA A 151 -39.09 76.73 -6.02
C ALA A 151 -38.05 77.79 -6.35
N ARG A 152 -37.46 77.75 -7.56
CA ARG A 152 -36.53 78.77 -8.06
C ARG A 152 -37.17 80.15 -8.12
N VAL A 153 -38.36 80.26 -8.72
CA VAL A 153 -39.10 81.52 -8.82
C VAL A 153 -39.43 82.08 -7.43
N LEU A 154 -39.83 81.22 -6.49
CA LEU A 154 -40.13 81.60 -5.10
C LEU A 154 -38.88 82.10 -4.36
N ALA A 155 -37.74 81.42 -4.52
CA ALA A 155 -36.47 81.81 -3.92
C ALA A 155 -35.91 83.11 -4.52
N GLU A 156 -35.99 83.28 -5.85
CA GLU A 156 -35.63 84.51 -6.55
C GLU A 156 -36.50 85.68 -6.09
N GLY A 157 -37.81 85.45 -5.94
CA GLY A 157 -38.75 86.43 -5.40
C GLY A 157 -38.37 86.88 -3.98
N ALA A 158 -37.99 85.94 -3.11
CA ALA A 158 -37.47 86.26 -1.78
C ALA A 158 -36.12 87.00 -1.83
N ALA A 159 -35.26 86.68 -2.80
CA ALA A 159 -33.94 87.31 -2.97
C ALA A 159 -34.01 88.78 -3.41
N VAL A 160 -35.12 89.25 -4.01
CA VAL A 160 -35.33 90.67 -4.33
C VAL A 160 -35.17 91.55 -3.08
N GLY A 161 -35.60 91.07 -1.92
CA GLY A 161 -35.47 91.75 -0.64
C GLY A 161 -34.18 91.44 0.15
N SER A 162 -33.33 90.54 -0.34
CA SER A 162 -32.12 90.06 0.37
C SER A 162 -30.96 89.81 -0.61
N PRO A 163 -30.05 90.80 -0.79
CA PRO A 163 -28.90 90.67 -1.70
C PRO A 163 -28.01 89.46 -1.39
N GLY A 164 -27.85 89.13 -0.10
CA GLY A 164 -27.06 87.97 0.32
C GLY A 164 -27.66 86.63 -0.12
N LEU A 165 -28.99 86.49 -0.17
CA LEU A 165 -29.65 85.32 -0.72
C LEU A 165 -29.47 85.25 -2.25
N GLY A 166 -29.58 86.40 -2.93
CA GLY A 166 -29.36 86.51 -4.38
C GLY A 166 -27.92 86.14 -4.79
N ASP A 167 -26.93 86.47 -3.97
CA ASP A 167 -25.54 86.06 -4.19
C ASP A 167 -25.36 84.54 -4.05
N GLU A 168 -25.98 83.91 -3.05
CA GLU A 168 -25.92 82.45 -2.88
C GLU A 168 -26.65 81.70 -4.00
N LEU A 169 -27.81 82.19 -4.46
CA LEU A 169 -28.51 81.62 -5.61
C LEU A 169 -27.65 81.65 -6.88
N ARG A 170 -26.97 82.78 -7.14
CA ARG A 170 -26.04 82.90 -8.29
C ARG A 170 -24.82 81.99 -8.15
N ARG A 171 -24.26 81.86 -6.94
CA ARG A 171 -23.11 80.98 -6.68
C ARG A 171 -23.44 79.51 -6.93
N ARG A 172 -24.70 79.11 -6.78
CA ARG A 172 -25.18 77.73 -6.95
C ARG A 172 -25.90 77.49 -8.27
N ASP A 173 -25.69 78.37 -9.26
CA ASP A 173 -26.33 78.28 -10.58
C ASP A 173 -27.86 78.09 -10.51
N GLY A 174 -28.51 78.73 -9.53
CA GLY A 174 -29.96 78.66 -9.31
C GLY A 174 -30.46 77.36 -8.66
N HIS A 175 -29.60 76.52 -8.08
CA HIS A 175 -30.03 75.36 -7.28
C HIS A 175 -30.69 75.81 -5.96
N VAL A 176 -31.82 75.20 -5.61
CA VAL A 176 -32.62 75.52 -4.41
C VAL A 176 -33.07 74.21 -3.73
N PRO A 177 -33.15 74.16 -2.39
CA PRO A 177 -33.63 72.96 -1.70
C PRO A 177 -35.15 72.84 -1.88
N LEU A 178 -35.54 71.88 -2.72
CA LEU A 178 -36.87 71.63 -3.24
C LEU A 178 -37.87 71.27 -2.14
N LEU A 179 -37.55 70.32 -1.27
CA LEU A 179 -38.52 69.76 -0.31
C LEU A 179 -38.98 70.78 0.74
N ARG A 180 -38.24 71.88 0.89
CA ARG A 180 -38.55 72.96 1.84
C ARG A 180 -39.70 73.85 1.43
N LEU A 181 -40.10 73.84 0.15
CA LEU A 181 -41.12 74.72 -0.40
C LEU A 181 -42.35 73.92 -0.89
N PRO A 182 -43.13 73.30 0.02
CA PRO A 182 -44.31 72.53 -0.37
C PRO A 182 -45.38 73.43 -1.00
N LEU A 183 -46.10 72.87 -1.98
CA LEU A 183 -47.24 73.47 -2.68
C LEU A 183 -48.45 72.54 -2.55
N PRO A 184 -49.69 73.08 -2.53
CA PRO A 184 -50.88 72.22 -2.57
C PRO A 184 -50.94 71.48 -3.92
N ALA A 185 -51.40 70.23 -3.87
CA ALA A 185 -51.61 69.38 -5.04
C ALA A 185 -53.03 68.83 -5.06
N GLU A 186 -53.58 68.69 -6.26
CA GLU A 186 -54.88 68.09 -6.52
C GLU A 186 -54.70 66.65 -7.04
N GLY A 187 -55.59 65.74 -6.63
CA GLY A 187 -55.61 64.35 -7.05
C GLY A 187 -55.98 63.40 -5.91
N THR A 188 -56.08 62.10 -6.21
CA THR A 188 -56.36 61.04 -5.24
C THR A 188 -55.52 59.80 -5.56
N ALA A 189 -55.29 58.95 -4.54
CA ALA A 189 -54.70 57.64 -4.75
C ALA A 189 -55.61 56.74 -5.62
N PRO A 190 -55.04 55.76 -6.36
CA PRO A 190 -55.80 54.77 -7.12
C PRO A 190 -56.79 53.99 -6.24
N GLU A 191 -57.85 53.45 -6.87
CA GLU A 191 -58.84 52.64 -6.16
C GLU A 191 -58.18 51.45 -5.42
N GLY A 192 -58.54 51.28 -4.14
CA GLY A 192 -57.96 50.26 -3.26
C GLY A 192 -56.66 50.66 -2.53
N TYR A 193 -56.15 51.88 -2.74
CA TYR A 193 -55.00 52.45 -2.04
C TYR A 193 -55.36 53.75 -1.32
N ASP A 194 -54.58 54.12 -0.30
CA ASP A 194 -54.87 55.27 0.57
C ASP A 194 -53.99 56.48 0.29
N THR A 195 -52.74 56.25 -0.13
CA THR A 195 -51.75 57.27 -0.49
C THR A 195 -51.02 56.84 -1.77
N VAL A 196 -50.67 57.80 -2.64
CA VAL A 196 -49.78 57.59 -3.78
C VAL A 196 -48.70 58.67 -3.85
N VAL A 197 -47.46 58.25 -4.00
CA VAL A 197 -46.32 59.11 -4.34
C VAL A 197 -46.17 59.08 -5.86
N VAL A 198 -46.25 60.24 -6.51
CA VAL A 198 -46.13 60.39 -7.97
C VAL A 198 -44.83 61.12 -8.28
N LEU A 199 -43.98 60.48 -9.07
CA LEU A 199 -42.63 60.93 -9.39
C LEU A 199 -42.45 61.02 -10.91
N PRO A 200 -42.69 62.19 -11.53
CA PRO A 200 -42.26 62.45 -12.89
C PRO A 200 -40.73 62.35 -12.96
N LEU A 201 -40.22 61.46 -13.81
CA LEU A 201 -38.79 61.17 -13.89
C LEU A 201 -38.09 62.27 -14.69
N ARG A 202 -37.01 62.84 -14.12
CA ARG A 202 -36.35 64.03 -14.65
C ARG A 202 -35.73 63.81 -16.02
N ASP A 203 -35.12 62.65 -16.22
CA ASP A 203 -34.31 62.31 -17.39
C ASP A 203 -34.23 60.78 -17.59
N THR A 204 -33.65 60.34 -18.72
CA THR A 204 -33.47 58.92 -19.04
C THR A 204 -32.62 58.19 -18.00
N ALA A 205 -31.65 58.84 -17.36
CA ALA A 205 -30.83 58.18 -16.33
C ALA A 205 -31.62 57.90 -15.04
N ALA A 206 -32.62 58.73 -14.73
CA ALA A 206 -33.59 58.48 -13.66
C ALA A 206 -34.54 57.32 -14.01
N GLU A 207 -34.98 57.24 -15.27
CA GLU A 207 -35.77 56.11 -15.79
C GLU A 207 -35.00 54.79 -15.69
N ASP A 208 -33.78 54.73 -16.23
CA ASP A 208 -32.92 53.55 -16.16
C ASP A 208 -32.64 53.14 -14.69
N LEU A 209 -32.51 54.09 -13.77
CA LEU A 209 -32.32 53.81 -12.35
C LEU A 209 -33.57 53.20 -11.73
N VAL A 210 -34.75 53.75 -12.01
CA VAL A 210 -36.02 53.20 -11.49
C VAL A 210 -36.25 51.80 -12.01
N GLU A 211 -36.06 51.56 -13.31
CA GLU A 211 -36.20 50.22 -13.90
C GLU A 211 -35.29 49.21 -13.19
N ARG A 212 -34.00 49.54 -13.01
CA ARG A 212 -33.09 48.70 -12.24
C ARG A 212 -33.59 48.46 -10.82
N LEU A 213 -34.00 49.49 -10.08
CA LEU A 213 -34.44 49.33 -8.70
C LEU A 213 -35.71 48.47 -8.57
N LEU A 214 -36.63 48.54 -9.55
CA LEU A 214 -37.81 47.68 -9.60
C LEU A 214 -37.45 46.22 -9.92
N ASP A 215 -36.50 46.00 -10.84
CA ASP A 215 -36.01 44.67 -11.18
C ASP A 215 -35.29 43.99 -10.00
N HIS A 216 -34.60 44.75 -9.14
CA HIS A 216 -33.87 44.24 -7.97
C HIS A 216 -34.77 43.97 -6.75
N ILE A 217 -36.10 44.11 -6.84
CA ILE A 217 -37.00 43.72 -5.75
C ILE A 217 -36.94 42.20 -5.57
N ASP A 218 -36.60 41.77 -4.35
CA ASP A 218 -36.46 40.36 -3.96
C ASP A 218 -37.26 40.03 -2.68
N ASP A 219 -37.22 38.76 -2.29
CA ASP A 219 -37.89 38.23 -1.10
C ASP A 219 -37.47 38.93 0.20
N ALA A 220 -36.23 39.42 0.28
CA ALA A 220 -35.72 40.05 1.49
C ALA A 220 -36.55 41.28 1.87
N LEU A 221 -37.13 41.99 0.89
CA LEU A 221 -37.96 43.16 1.18
C LEU A 221 -39.22 42.79 1.99
N LEU A 222 -39.89 41.68 1.65
CA LEU A 222 -41.06 41.18 2.38
C LEU A 222 -40.68 40.45 3.69
N LEU A 223 -39.52 39.80 3.74
CA LEU A 223 -38.98 39.21 4.97
C LEU A 223 -38.58 40.28 5.99
N THR A 224 -38.10 41.43 5.51
CA THR A 224 -37.70 42.60 6.29
C THR A 224 -38.91 43.40 6.78
N LEU A 225 -39.77 43.82 5.86
CA LEU A 225 -40.88 44.72 6.12
C LEU A 225 -42.12 43.90 6.40
N THR A 226 -42.18 43.29 7.59
CA THR A 226 -43.29 42.41 8.00
C THR A 226 -44.66 43.09 8.07
N GLY A 227 -44.71 44.42 7.94
CA GLY A 227 -45.95 45.19 7.77
C GLY A 227 -46.53 45.17 6.36
N LEU A 228 -45.81 44.63 5.37
CA LEU A 228 -46.27 44.42 4.00
C LEU A 228 -46.57 42.94 3.76
N ASP A 229 -47.74 42.66 3.21
CA ASP A 229 -48.16 41.33 2.77
C ASP A 229 -48.08 41.18 1.25
N GLU A 230 -48.15 42.28 0.50
CA GLU A 230 -48.14 42.27 -0.97
C GLU A 230 -47.36 43.46 -1.56
N ILE A 231 -46.50 43.17 -2.54
CA ILE A 231 -45.87 44.16 -3.41
C ILE A 231 -46.24 43.84 -4.86
N VAL A 232 -46.83 44.82 -5.55
CA VAL A 232 -47.16 44.74 -6.97
C VAL A 232 -46.24 45.69 -7.73
N VAL A 233 -45.51 45.16 -8.71
CA VAL A 233 -44.64 45.91 -9.61
C VAL A 233 -45.25 45.86 -11.00
N GLU A 234 -45.59 47.01 -11.56
CA GLU A 234 -46.19 47.14 -12.89
C GLU A 234 -45.29 48.04 -13.74
N THR A 235 -44.72 47.46 -14.79
CA THR A 235 -43.83 48.13 -15.74
C THR A 235 -44.37 47.97 -17.16
N PRO A 236 -43.80 48.64 -18.17
CA PRO A 236 -44.17 48.39 -19.56
C PRO A 236 -44.00 46.94 -20.01
N SER A 237 -43.15 46.15 -19.33
CA SER A 237 -42.90 44.75 -19.64
C SER A 237 -43.93 43.78 -19.01
N GLY A 238 -44.69 44.20 -18.00
CA GLY A 238 -45.74 43.39 -17.39
C GLY A 238 -46.03 43.70 -15.92
N VAL A 239 -46.77 42.80 -15.26
CA VAL A 239 -47.10 42.90 -13.83
C VAL A 239 -46.47 41.73 -13.08
N ARG A 240 -45.66 42.03 -12.05
CA ARG A 240 -45.07 41.07 -11.10
C ARG A 240 -45.68 41.32 -9.72
N THR A 241 -46.07 40.25 -9.02
CA THR A 241 -46.64 40.33 -7.67
C THR A 241 -45.85 39.42 -6.73
N LEU A 242 -45.41 39.97 -5.60
CA LEU A 242 -44.81 39.23 -4.51
C LEU A 242 -45.78 39.21 -3.33
N ARG A 243 -46.06 38.03 -2.77
CA ARG A 243 -46.92 37.86 -1.58
C ARG A 243 -46.21 37.10 -0.49
N ARG A 244 -46.45 37.51 0.75
CA ARG A 244 -45.92 36.86 1.95
C ARG A 244 -47.02 36.09 2.68
N SER A 245 -46.74 34.85 3.08
CA SER A 245 -47.60 34.05 3.96
C SER A 245 -46.78 33.18 4.92
N ALA A 246 -47.36 32.80 6.05
CA ALA A 246 -46.72 31.92 7.04
C ALA A 246 -47.33 30.50 7.00
N HIS A 247 -46.46 29.48 6.97
CA HIS A 247 -46.82 28.05 6.85
C HIS A 247 -45.96 27.20 7.80
N GLY A 248 -46.42 27.01 9.04
CA GLY A 248 -45.67 26.24 10.05
C GLY A 248 -44.32 26.92 10.37
N PRO A 249 -43.17 26.21 10.28
CA PRO A 249 -41.85 26.81 10.50
C PRO A 249 -41.32 27.61 9.30
N TYR A 250 -42.11 27.72 8.23
CA TYR A 250 -41.71 28.38 6.98
C TYR A 250 -42.49 29.67 6.72
N ILE A 251 -41.80 30.66 6.18
CA ILE A 251 -42.40 31.81 5.50
C ILE A 251 -42.33 31.54 4.00
N HIS A 252 -43.46 31.66 3.31
CA HIS A 252 -43.52 31.57 1.86
C HIS A 252 -43.52 32.96 1.28
N VAL A 253 -42.68 33.17 0.27
CA VAL A 253 -42.76 34.32 -0.62
C VAL A 253 -43.18 33.80 -1.99
N GLU A 254 -44.42 34.08 -2.38
CA GLU A 254 -44.95 33.74 -3.69
C GLU A 254 -44.66 34.88 -4.65
N ASP A 255 -43.75 34.64 -5.59
CA ASP A 255 -43.44 35.56 -6.67
C ASP A 255 -44.07 35.07 -7.96
N SER A 256 -44.94 35.87 -8.57
CA SER A 256 -45.59 35.51 -9.84
C SER A 256 -44.60 35.28 -10.99
N ALA A 257 -43.37 35.79 -10.91
CA ALA A 257 -42.32 35.58 -11.89
C ALA A 257 -41.38 34.39 -11.56
N HIS A 258 -41.18 34.07 -10.28
CA HIS A 258 -40.16 33.11 -9.83
C HIS A 258 -40.69 31.90 -9.05
N GLY A 259 -42.01 31.83 -8.83
CA GLY A 259 -42.64 30.76 -8.07
C GLY A 259 -42.61 30.98 -6.56
N VAL A 260 -42.79 29.92 -5.79
CA VAL A 260 -42.85 29.99 -4.32
C VAL A 260 -41.49 29.68 -3.72
N ASN A 261 -40.93 30.64 -2.98
CA ASN A 261 -39.74 30.46 -2.18
C ASN A 261 -40.11 30.17 -0.73
N ARG A 262 -39.60 29.05 -0.20
CA ARG A 262 -39.83 28.60 1.18
C ARG A 262 -38.64 29.00 2.04
N TRP A 263 -38.87 29.82 3.06
CA TRP A 263 -37.85 30.33 3.96
C TRP A 263 -38.06 29.78 5.36
N ARG A 264 -37.09 29.07 5.92
CA ARG A 264 -37.07 28.77 7.35
C ARG A 264 -36.55 29.98 8.10
N THR A 265 -37.27 30.41 9.12
CA THR A 265 -36.93 31.64 9.85
C THR A 265 -36.90 31.43 11.35
N VAL A 266 -35.99 32.12 12.04
CA VAL A 266 -36.03 32.33 13.49
C VAL A 266 -36.09 33.84 13.74
N PHE A 267 -36.92 34.26 14.70
CA PHE A 267 -37.15 35.66 15.01
C PHE A 267 -37.10 35.90 16.51
N HIS A 268 -36.25 36.84 16.92
CA HIS A 268 -36.10 37.30 18.29
C HIS A 268 -36.28 38.81 18.38
N HIS A 269 -36.89 39.28 19.46
CA HIS A 269 -37.02 40.71 19.75
C HIS A 269 -37.09 40.95 21.26
N GLY A 270 -36.76 42.16 21.68
CA GLY A 270 -36.82 42.51 23.10
C GLY A 270 -36.47 43.96 23.39
N PRO A 271 -36.55 44.37 24.67
CA PRO A 271 -36.09 45.69 25.09
C PRO A 271 -34.55 45.79 25.06
N VAL A 272 -34.03 46.98 24.78
CA VAL A 272 -32.59 47.31 24.86
C VAL A 272 -32.29 47.99 26.19
N GLU A 273 -31.25 47.52 26.89
CA GLU A 273 -30.82 48.14 28.15
C GLU A 273 -30.27 49.56 27.90
N PRO A 274 -30.66 50.58 28.70
CA PRO A 274 -30.24 51.97 28.47
C PRO A 274 -28.72 52.18 28.40
N ALA A 275 -27.93 51.36 29.11
CA ALA A 275 -26.47 51.44 29.08
C ALA A 275 -25.87 51.14 27.71
N LEU A 276 -26.50 50.25 26.92
CA LEU A 276 -26.07 49.90 25.57
C LEU A 276 -26.31 51.02 24.56
N LEU A 277 -27.17 51.98 24.88
CA LEU A 277 -27.52 53.13 24.03
C LEU A 277 -26.79 54.42 24.42
N ALA A 278 -25.86 54.36 25.39
CA ALA A 278 -25.26 55.56 26.00
C ALA A 278 -24.49 56.45 25.01
N ASP A 279 -23.92 55.87 23.97
CA ASP A 279 -23.18 56.52 22.89
C ASP A 279 -24.08 56.92 21.70
N ARG A 280 -25.39 56.64 21.78
CA ARG A 280 -26.34 56.89 20.68
C ARG A 280 -27.00 58.27 20.75
N PRO A 281 -27.36 58.86 19.59
CA PRO A 281 -28.17 60.07 19.53
C PRO A 281 -29.47 59.95 20.37
N VAL A 282 -29.97 61.08 20.88
CA VAL A 282 -31.17 61.12 21.75
C VAL A 282 -32.36 60.44 21.07
N GLU A 283 -32.54 60.67 19.78
CA GLU A 283 -33.63 60.12 18.97
C GLU A 283 -33.60 58.58 18.88
N GLU A 284 -32.41 57.99 18.95
CA GLU A 284 -32.22 56.53 18.96
C GLU A 284 -32.41 55.96 20.38
N ARG A 285 -31.98 56.69 21.41
CA ARG A 285 -32.22 56.32 22.83
C ARG A 285 -33.70 56.24 23.19
N LEU A 286 -34.55 57.01 22.51
CA LEU A 286 -36.01 56.97 22.67
C LEU A 286 -36.65 55.73 22.02
N ARG A 287 -35.87 54.80 21.46
CA ARG A 287 -36.33 53.57 20.81
C ARG A 287 -35.62 52.33 21.41
N PRO A 288 -35.90 51.96 22.67
CA PRO A 288 -35.15 50.92 23.38
C PRO A 288 -35.67 49.52 23.05
N HIS A 289 -35.72 49.14 21.77
CA HIS A 289 -36.08 47.78 21.34
C HIS A 289 -35.12 47.28 20.28
N TRP A 290 -34.93 45.96 20.25
CA TRP A 290 -34.11 45.28 19.27
C TRP A 290 -34.88 44.13 18.63
N SER A 291 -34.46 43.75 17.42
CA SER A 291 -34.91 42.54 16.75
C SER A 291 -33.80 41.91 15.92
N VAL A 292 -33.85 40.59 15.78
CA VAL A 292 -33.00 39.78 14.90
C VAL A 292 -33.85 38.71 14.23
N THR A 293 -33.71 38.58 12.92
CA THR A 293 -34.28 37.53 12.10
C THR A 293 -33.16 36.86 11.31
N TRP A 294 -33.09 35.53 11.38
CA TRP A 294 -32.38 34.75 10.38
C TRP A 294 -33.38 34.08 9.45
N ALA A 295 -33.07 34.05 8.16
CA ALA A 295 -33.85 33.35 7.15
C ALA A 295 -32.95 32.54 6.22
N VAL A 296 -33.31 31.26 6.01
CA VAL A 296 -32.61 30.35 5.09
C VAL A 296 -33.62 29.77 4.11
N PRO A 297 -33.42 29.89 2.79
CA PRO A 297 -34.32 29.25 1.83
C PRO A 297 -34.09 27.74 1.85
N VAL A 298 -35.15 26.96 1.66
CA VAL A 298 -35.08 25.49 1.60
C VAL A 298 -35.66 24.97 0.29
N ASP A 299 -35.27 23.78 -0.13
CA ASP A 299 -35.88 23.07 -1.25
C ASP A 299 -37.20 22.35 -0.87
N GLU A 300 -37.69 21.47 -1.74
CA GLU A 300 -38.92 20.72 -1.50
C GLU A 300 -38.77 19.74 -0.32
N ASP A 301 -37.60 19.10 -0.20
CA ASP A 301 -37.25 18.11 0.83
C ASP A 301 -36.86 18.75 2.19
N GLY A 302 -36.68 20.07 2.22
CA GLY A 302 -36.31 20.82 3.42
C GLY A 302 -34.80 20.98 3.62
N SER A 303 -33.98 20.63 2.62
CA SER A 303 -32.55 20.90 2.63
C SER A 303 -32.26 22.39 2.39
N PRO A 304 -31.25 22.97 3.07
CA PRO A 304 -30.92 24.38 2.92
C PRO A 304 -30.41 24.71 1.52
N ARG A 305 -30.77 25.91 1.04
CA ARG A 305 -30.26 26.52 -0.19
C ARG A 305 -29.56 27.84 0.15
N ARG A 306 -28.72 28.33 -0.75
CA ARG A 306 -28.12 29.67 -0.59
C ARG A 306 -29.17 30.76 -0.86
N PRO A 307 -29.28 31.81 -0.02
CA PRO A 307 -30.10 32.97 -0.32
C PRO A 307 -29.76 33.58 -1.69
N GLY A 308 -30.78 33.85 -2.50
CA GLY A 308 -30.64 34.60 -3.75
C GLY A 308 -30.58 36.12 -3.55
N THR A 309 -30.74 36.58 -2.31
CA THR A 309 -30.72 37.97 -1.88
C THR A 309 -29.29 38.51 -1.80
N ALA A 310 -29.11 39.83 -1.74
CA ALA A 310 -27.80 40.43 -1.56
C ALA A 310 -27.09 39.87 -0.29
N PRO A 311 -25.81 39.44 -0.37
CA PRO A 311 -25.09 38.85 0.76
C PRO A 311 -24.52 39.95 1.67
N VAL A 312 -25.42 40.72 2.27
CA VAL A 312 -25.12 41.84 3.18
C VAL A 312 -25.98 41.73 4.42
N VAL A 313 -25.62 42.47 5.47
CA VAL A 313 -26.46 42.59 6.65
C VAL A 313 -27.63 43.54 6.36
N HIS A 314 -28.83 43.18 6.79
CA HIS A 314 -30.03 44.01 6.63
C HIS A 314 -30.36 44.73 7.94
N ALA A 315 -30.41 46.08 7.94
CA ALA A 315 -30.64 46.87 9.15
C ALA A 315 -31.58 48.08 8.99
N PRO A 316 -32.90 47.87 8.81
CA PRO A 316 -33.55 46.62 8.40
C PRO A 316 -33.41 46.39 6.88
N THR A 317 -32.95 47.39 6.13
CA THR A 317 -32.74 47.33 4.68
C THR A 317 -31.30 46.92 4.34
N PRO A 318 -31.00 46.50 3.09
CA PRO A 318 -29.64 46.15 2.70
C PRO A 318 -28.62 47.25 3.06
N THR A 319 -27.57 46.86 3.75
CA THR A 319 -26.40 47.71 4.06
C THR A 319 -25.25 47.39 3.10
N ASP A 320 -24.15 48.14 3.19
CA ASP A 320 -22.90 47.84 2.47
C ASP A 320 -22.00 46.90 3.31
N GLU A 321 -22.47 46.41 4.47
CA GLU A 321 -21.74 45.45 5.32
C GLU A 321 -21.89 44.03 4.76
N PRO A 322 -20.83 43.41 4.22
CA PRO A 322 -20.92 42.09 3.62
C PRO A 322 -21.21 41.03 4.67
N LEU A 323 -22.09 40.09 4.34
CA LEU A 323 -22.42 38.93 5.14
C LEU A 323 -22.02 37.68 4.37
N GLY A 324 -21.18 36.84 4.95
CA GLY A 324 -20.86 35.56 4.35
C GLY A 324 -21.31 34.35 5.17
N VAL A 325 -22.04 34.57 6.27
CA VAL A 325 -22.87 33.52 6.86
C VAL A 325 -23.91 33.12 5.79
N PRO A 326 -24.12 31.83 5.51
CA PRO A 326 -24.96 31.33 4.41
C PRO A 326 -26.48 31.45 4.69
N ALA A 327 -26.91 32.60 5.21
CA ALA A 327 -28.27 32.91 5.58
C ALA A 327 -28.51 34.43 5.49
N LEU A 328 -29.76 34.85 5.36
CA LEU A 328 -30.15 36.25 5.40
C LEU A 328 -30.27 36.70 6.86
N LEU A 329 -29.51 37.73 7.26
CA LEU A 329 -29.61 38.37 8.58
C LEU A 329 -30.33 39.72 8.46
N ILE A 330 -31.46 39.86 9.14
CA ILE A 330 -32.16 41.13 9.32
C ILE A 330 -32.11 41.49 10.81
N ALA A 331 -31.42 42.56 11.18
CA ALA A 331 -31.23 42.94 12.57
C ALA A 331 -31.35 44.45 12.76
N SER A 332 -31.84 44.89 13.91
CA SER A 332 -31.95 46.31 14.27
C SER A 332 -30.58 46.94 14.64
N LEU A 333 -29.54 46.69 13.83
CA LEU A 333 -28.20 47.20 14.06
C LEU A 333 -28.15 48.73 13.97
N PRO A 334 -27.46 49.40 14.91
CA PRO A 334 -27.32 50.85 14.84
C PRO A 334 -26.48 51.22 13.63
N LEU A 335 -26.98 52.10 12.75
CA LEU A 335 -26.24 52.54 11.56
C LEU A 335 -25.38 53.79 11.85
N ASP A 336 -24.34 53.96 11.04
CA ASP A 336 -23.53 55.17 10.96
C ASP A 336 -24.29 56.35 10.29
N PRO A 337 -23.74 57.58 10.26
CA PRO A 337 -24.40 58.72 9.62
C PRO A 337 -24.67 58.54 8.13
N THR A 338 -23.87 57.72 7.42
CA THR A 338 -24.07 57.42 5.99
C THR A 338 -25.16 56.37 5.77
N ARG A 339 -25.58 55.67 6.83
CA ARG A 339 -26.55 54.58 6.85
C ARG A 339 -26.15 53.37 6.00
N ARG A 340 -24.87 53.24 5.72
CA ARG A 340 -24.33 52.16 4.88
C ARG A 340 -23.64 51.09 5.70
N HIS A 341 -23.19 51.41 6.90
CA HIS A 341 -22.53 50.44 7.77
C HIS A 341 -23.09 50.49 9.20
N PRO A 342 -23.15 49.36 9.91
CA PRO A 342 -23.35 49.35 11.35
C PRO A 342 -22.28 50.18 12.06
N ALA A 343 -22.71 51.03 12.98
CA ALA A 343 -21.82 51.78 13.85
C ALA A 343 -21.23 50.84 14.93
N PRO A 344 -19.90 50.86 15.16
CA PRO A 344 -19.29 50.07 16.22
C PRO A 344 -19.75 50.56 17.59
N GLY A 345 -19.89 49.63 18.54
CA GLY A 345 -20.23 49.96 19.94
C GLY A 345 -21.01 48.85 20.65
N PRO A 346 -21.32 49.04 21.95
CA PRO A 346 -21.90 48.00 22.81
C PRO A 346 -23.23 47.42 22.29
N LEU A 347 -24.06 48.23 21.63
CA LEU A 347 -25.31 47.74 21.05
C LEU A 347 -25.07 46.78 19.87
N THR A 348 -24.07 47.06 19.03
CA THR A 348 -23.69 46.17 17.92
C THR A 348 -23.15 44.85 18.45
N ASP A 349 -22.28 44.88 19.45
CA ASP A 349 -21.73 43.68 20.09
C ASP A 349 -22.84 42.82 20.73
N PHE A 350 -23.78 43.46 21.44
CA PHE A 350 -24.96 42.80 21.99
C PHE A 350 -25.82 42.12 20.91
N LEU A 351 -26.06 42.81 19.79
CA LEU A 351 -26.85 42.27 18.68
C LEU A 351 -26.14 41.13 17.94
N VAL A 352 -24.82 41.17 17.84
CA VAL A 352 -24.02 40.06 17.30
C VAL A 352 -24.20 38.80 18.16
N GLU A 353 -24.14 38.91 19.48
CA GLU A 353 -24.38 37.78 20.39
C GLU A 353 -25.81 37.22 20.27
N ARG A 354 -26.82 38.10 20.25
CA ARG A 354 -28.23 37.69 20.03
C ARG A 354 -28.45 37.04 18.67
N ALA A 355 -27.77 37.52 17.63
CA ALA A 355 -27.82 36.90 16.31
C ALA A 355 -27.14 35.53 16.29
N ALA A 356 -26.01 35.35 16.99
CA ALA A 356 -25.36 34.06 17.11
C ALA A 356 -26.20 33.04 17.89
N ASP A 357 -26.86 33.46 18.98
CA ASP A 357 -27.81 32.64 19.74
C ASP A 357 -28.97 32.16 18.83
N ALA A 358 -29.59 33.10 18.12
CA ALA A 358 -30.67 32.80 17.18
C ALA A 358 -30.23 31.84 16.05
N TYR A 359 -29.01 32.01 15.54
CA TYR A 359 -28.49 31.13 14.49
C TYR A 359 -28.28 29.70 14.99
N ALA A 360 -27.79 29.54 16.22
CA ALA A 360 -27.63 28.22 16.84
C ALA A 360 -28.98 27.52 17.04
N GLU A 361 -30.01 28.26 17.48
CA GLU A 361 -31.39 27.76 17.60
C GLU A 361 -31.96 27.32 16.24
N LEU A 362 -31.73 28.11 15.17
CA LEU A 362 -32.17 27.76 13.82
C LEU A 362 -31.64 26.39 13.36
N LEU A 363 -30.37 26.09 13.68
CA LEU A 363 -29.75 24.80 13.35
C LEU A 363 -30.22 23.69 14.30
N ALA A 364 -30.42 23.98 15.59
CA ALA A 364 -30.91 23.01 16.57
C ALA A 364 -32.32 22.48 16.21
N ASP A 365 -33.18 23.37 15.70
CA ASP A 365 -34.54 23.01 15.31
C ASP A 365 -34.64 22.51 13.85
N TRP A 366 -33.50 22.27 13.18
CA TRP A 366 -33.48 21.88 11.76
C TRP A 366 -34.02 20.47 11.50
N HIS A 367 -35.09 20.36 10.70
CA HIS A 367 -35.74 19.08 10.37
C HIS A 367 -36.27 19.08 8.93
N PRO A 368 -36.05 18.01 8.13
CA PRO A 368 -35.32 16.79 8.47
C PRO A 368 -33.80 17.04 8.63
N VAL A 369 -33.15 16.22 9.46
CA VAL A 369 -31.69 16.26 9.65
C VAL A 369 -31.05 15.57 8.45
N SER A 370 -30.18 16.28 7.73
CA SER A 370 -29.48 15.77 6.55
C SER A 370 -28.07 16.32 6.50
N THR A 371 -27.21 15.75 5.64
CA THR A 371 -25.86 16.28 5.43
C THR A 371 -25.85 17.68 4.82
N GLY A 372 -26.98 18.17 4.29
CA GLY A 372 -27.11 19.52 3.74
C GLY A 372 -26.99 20.61 4.79
N THR A 373 -27.29 20.35 6.07
CA THR A 373 -27.13 21.34 7.16
C THR A 373 -25.68 21.78 7.35
N LEU A 374 -24.70 20.99 6.89
CA LEU A 374 -23.29 21.39 6.86
C LEU A 374 -23.06 22.64 6.01
N ASP A 375 -23.83 22.87 4.95
CA ASP A 375 -23.69 24.06 4.10
C ASP A 375 -24.06 25.36 4.83
N LEU A 376 -24.65 25.25 6.03
CA LEU A 376 -24.95 26.36 6.92
C LEU A 376 -23.77 26.74 7.82
N VAL A 377 -22.76 25.88 7.96
CA VAL A 377 -21.61 26.18 8.82
C VAL A 377 -20.78 27.31 8.19
N PRO A 378 -20.63 28.48 8.84
CA PRO A 378 -19.84 29.55 8.28
C PRO A 378 -18.34 29.20 8.32
N GLY A 379 -17.60 29.58 7.29
CA GLY A 379 -16.13 29.58 7.35
C GLY A 379 -15.56 30.52 8.43
N PRO A 380 -14.29 30.32 8.86
CA PRO A 380 -13.70 31.01 10.00
C PRO A 380 -13.29 32.47 9.75
N LEU A 381 -13.14 32.87 8.47
CA LEU A 381 -12.71 34.22 8.09
C LEU A 381 -13.91 35.08 7.70
N GLY A 382 -14.05 36.24 8.35
CA GLY A 382 -15.06 37.25 8.02
C GLY A 382 -14.71 38.07 6.78
N ARG A 383 -15.73 38.58 6.10
CA ARG A 383 -15.63 39.53 4.97
C ARG A 383 -15.67 41.01 5.41
N GLY A 384 -16.05 41.24 6.66
CA GLY A 384 -16.17 42.55 7.32
C GLY A 384 -16.04 42.39 8.83
N ALA A 385 -16.04 43.50 9.57
CA ALA A 385 -15.87 43.47 11.02
C ALA A 385 -17.07 42.82 11.73
N VAL A 386 -18.29 43.14 11.28
CA VAL A 386 -19.52 42.58 11.87
C VAL A 386 -19.67 41.10 11.48
N ASP A 387 -19.42 40.76 10.20
CA ASP A 387 -19.42 39.36 9.74
C ASP A 387 -18.36 38.52 10.46
N GLY A 388 -17.16 39.05 10.70
CA GLY A 388 -16.12 38.37 11.48
C GLY A 388 -16.54 38.09 12.92
N ALA A 389 -17.09 39.09 13.62
CA ALA A 389 -17.58 38.93 14.98
C ALA A 389 -18.73 37.92 15.06
N LEU A 390 -19.67 37.98 14.11
CA LEU A 390 -20.81 37.08 14.02
C LEU A 390 -20.40 35.63 13.78
N ARG A 391 -19.49 35.39 12.83
CA ARG A 391 -18.95 34.04 12.58
C ARG A 391 -18.25 33.47 13.80
N ALA A 392 -17.42 34.27 14.47
CA ALA A 392 -16.74 33.84 15.68
C ALA A 392 -17.74 33.43 16.76
N ALA A 393 -18.75 34.27 17.01
CA ALA A 393 -19.80 33.99 17.98
C ALA A 393 -20.66 32.76 17.62
N ILE A 394 -20.95 32.53 16.33
CA ILE A 394 -21.66 31.34 15.84
C ILE A 394 -20.79 30.09 16.02
N LEU A 395 -19.54 30.12 15.56
CA LEU A 395 -18.63 28.98 15.62
C LEU A 395 -18.26 28.57 17.05
N GLN A 396 -18.38 29.48 18.02
CA GLN A 396 -18.25 29.15 19.45
C GLN A 396 -19.43 28.31 19.98
N ARG A 397 -20.62 28.45 19.37
CA ARG A 397 -21.86 27.79 19.81
C ARG A 397 -22.12 26.47 19.09
N LEU A 398 -21.92 26.44 17.77
CA LEU A 398 -22.26 25.28 16.93
C LEU A 398 -21.67 23.93 17.38
N PRO A 399 -20.47 23.85 17.98
CA PRO A 399 -19.94 22.55 18.44
C PRO A 399 -20.86 21.81 19.42
N ARG A 400 -21.71 22.53 20.17
CA ARG A 400 -22.66 21.96 21.15
C ARG A 400 -24.09 21.84 20.62
N VAL A 401 -24.34 22.19 19.37
CA VAL A 401 -25.67 22.13 18.75
C VAL A 401 -25.83 20.79 18.03
N ALA A 402 -26.92 20.08 18.28
CA ALA A 402 -27.22 18.82 17.59
C ALA A 402 -27.89 19.11 16.24
N PHE A 403 -27.14 18.99 15.14
CA PHE A 403 -27.67 19.23 13.78
C PHE A 403 -27.01 18.39 12.68
N LEU A 404 -26.04 17.53 13.04
CA LEU A 404 -25.35 16.65 12.10
C LEU A 404 -26.11 15.33 11.94
N ALA A 405 -26.21 14.84 10.70
CA ALA A 405 -26.82 13.54 10.43
C ALA A 405 -25.86 12.39 10.81
N PRO A 406 -26.28 11.40 11.63
CA PRO A 406 -25.50 10.18 11.86
C PRO A 406 -25.44 9.29 10.61
N ALA A 407 -24.44 8.41 10.54
CA ALA A 407 -24.24 7.46 9.42
C ALA A 407 -25.38 6.44 9.30
N VAL A 408 -25.93 6.01 10.44
CA VAL A 408 -27.11 5.15 10.53
C VAL A 408 -28.17 5.93 11.31
N PRO A 409 -29.36 6.18 10.74
CA PRO A 409 -30.46 6.80 11.49
C PRO A 409 -30.78 5.93 12.70
N ALA A 410 -30.89 6.53 13.88
CA ALA A 410 -31.39 5.82 15.05
C ALA A 410 -32.79 5.28 14.76
N ASP A 411 -33.02 3.99 15.00
CA ASP A 411 -34.36 3.40 14.90
C ASP A 411 -35.25 4.04 15.98
N PRO A 412 -36.31 4.78 15.61
CA PRO A 412 -37.20 5.40 16.59
C PRO A 412 -37.87 4.38 17.52
N ALA A 413 -37.90 3.09 17.17
CA ALA A 413 -38.43 2.01 18.01
C ALA A 413 -37.41 1.47 19.04
N ALA A 414 -36.10 1.54 18.77
CA ALA A 414 -35.07 1.01 19.67
C ALA A 414 -34.80 1.92 20.89
N ALA A 415 -35.10 3.23 20.78
CA ALA A 415 -34.98 4.20 21.87
C ALA A 415 -35.97 3.99 23.04
N LEU A 416 -36.81 2.95 22.98
CA LEU A 416 -37.78 2.57 24.03
C LEU A 416 -37.29 1.40 24.90
N ALA A 417 -36.14 0.81 24.63
CA ALA A 417 -35.57 -0.24 25.47
C ALA A 417 -34.74 0.38 26.63
N PRO A 418 -34.95 -0.03 27.89
CA PRO A 418 -34.15 0.45 29.01
C PRO A 418 -32.73 -0.09 28.87
N ILE A 419 -31.76 0.79 28.64
CA ILE A 419 -30.34 0.47 28.73
C ILE A 419 -30.06 0.19 30.21
N ALA A 420 -29.53 -1.00 30.49
CA ALA A 420 -29.12 -1.39 31.83
C ALA A 420 -28.11 -0.37 32.38
N GLU A 421 -28.37 0.08 33.60
CA GLU A 421 -27.56 0.99 34.41
C GLU A 421 -26.09 0.56 34.40
N ASN A 422 -25.27 1.25 33.62
CA ASN A 422 -23.85 1.45 33.89
C ASN A 422 -23.25 2.34 32.80
N TRP A 423 -23.25 3.65 33.04
CA TRP A 423 -22.09 4.56 33.03
C TRP A 423 -22.58 6.01 32.85
N ALA A 424 -22.06 6.90 33.70
CA ALA A 424 -22.26 8.36 33.78
C ALA A 424 -23.48 8.89 34.57
N ASP A 425 -23.39 8.80 35.90
CA ASP A 425 -23.92 9.85 36.79
C ASP A 425 -22.80 10.88 37.01
N ASP A 426 -22.97 12.11 36.51
CA ASP A 426 -22.99 13.33 37.32
C ASP A 426 -23.26 14.55 36.40
N TRP A 427 -24.06 15.52 36.87
CA TRP A 427 -24.40 16.82 36.26
C TRP A 427 -25.69 16.98 35.42
N ALA A 428 -26.87 16.63 35.94
CA ALA A 428 -28.13 17.19 35.43
C ALA A 428 -29.10 17.63 36.55
N GLU A 429 -29.62 18.87 36.46
CA GLU A 429 -30.67 19.36 37.36
C GLU A 429 -32.05 18.74 37.03
N PRO A 430 -32.92 18.50 38.03
CA PRO A 430 -34.20 17.84 37.82
C PRO A 430 -35.31 18.85 37.46
N GLY A 431 -35.88 18.78 36.25
CA GLY A 431 -37.09 19.57 35.94
C GLY A 431 -37.64 19.65 34.50
N ALA A 432 -37.05 19.01 33.48
CA ALA A 432 -37.57 19.13 32.10
C ALA A 432 -38.56 17.99 31.72
N PRO A 433 -39.70 18.29 31.05
CA PRO A 433 -40.70 17.29 30.65
C PRO A 433 -40.21 16.35 29.53
N ASP A 434 -40.65 15.09 29.58
CA ASP A 434 -40.22 13.95 28.72
C ASP A 434 -40.28 14.19 27.20
N ALA A 435 -41.11 15.11 26.71
CA ALA A 435 -41.21 15.40 25.27
C ALA A 435 -39.96 16.08 24.67
N VAL A 436 -39.07 16.65 25.49
CA VAL A 436 -37.80 17.25 25.03
C VAL A 436 -36.69 16.19 24.95
N ARG A 437 -36.75 15.14 25.76
CA ARG A 437 -35.72 14.09 25.83
C ARG A 437 -35.70 13.16 24.61
N HIS A 438 -36.83 13.02 23.91
CA HIS A 438 -36.95 12.13 22.76
C HIS A 438 -36.44 12.69 21.42
N ARG A 439 -36.02 13.97 21.35
CA ARG A 439 -35.45 14.57 20.13
C ARG A 439 -33.91 14.45 20.03
N ASP A 440 -33.24 14.15 21.13
CA ASP A 440 -31.77 14.20 21.24
C ASP A 440 -31.01 13.08 20.50
N HIS A 441 -31.69 12.04 19.99
CA HIS A 441 -31.03 10.89 19.35
C HIS A 441 -31.04 10.91 17.81
N ALA A 442 -31.66 11.91 17.17
CA ALA A 442 -31.77 11.96 15.70
C ALA A 442 -30.63 12.74 15.01
N ALA A 443 -29.94 13.62 15.74
CA ALA A 443 -28.83 14.43 15.24
C ALA A 443 -27.66 14.40 16.22
N LEU A 444 -26.44 14.41 15.69
CA LEU A 444 -25.22 14.46 16.47
C LEU A 444 -24.75 15.90 16.70
N ARG A 445 -24.19 16.15 17.87
CA ARG A 445 -23.43 17.37 18.15
C ARG A 445 -22.02 17.23 17.55
N PRO A 446 -21.43 18.28 16.96
CA PRO A 446 -20.08 18.18 16.41
C PRO A 446 -19.01 17.70 17.40
N VAL A 447 -19.14 18.01 18.70
CA VAL A 447 -18.21 17.52 19.74
C VAL A 447 -18.34 16.04 20.06
N GLU A 448 -19.47 15.41 19.70
CA GLU A 448 -19.75 13.98 19.91
C GLU A 448 -19.61 13.19 18.60
N ALA A 449 -19.37 13.87 17.48
CA ALA A 449 -19.32 13.28 16.16
C ALA A 449 -17.89 12.95 15.72
N GLU A 450 -17.76 11.84 15.00
CA GLU A 450 -16.49 11.40 14.42
C GLU A 450 -16.67 11.05 12.94
N VAL A 451 -15.62 11.27 12.14
CA VAL A 451 -15.52 10.80 10.76
C VAL A 451 -14.43 9.75 10.66
N VAL A 452 -14.76 8.60 10.07
CA VAL A 452 -13.76 7.56 9.78
C VAL A 452 -13.04 7.87 8.47
N GLU A 453 -11.71 7.97 8.52
CA GLU A 453 -10.89 8.21 7.33
C GLU A 453 -10.44 6.89 6.68
N GLY A 454 -10.59 6.79 5.36
CA GLY A 454 -10.15 5.63 4.58
C GLY A 454 -11.12 4.45 4.59
N ALA A 455 -12.38 4.67 4.98
CA ALA A 455 -13.45 3.68 4.97
C ALA A 455 -14.49 3.96 3.87
N GLY A 456 -15.08 2.91 3.31
CA GLY A 456 -16.20 3.02 2.36
C GLY A 456 -17.54 3.28 3.06
N ALA A 457 -18.57 3.66 2.30
CA ALA A 457 -19.91 3.91 2.84
C ALA A 457 -20.52 2.67 3.52
N GLU A 458 -20.30 1.48 2.97
CA GLU A 458 -20.72 0.22 3.59
C GLU A 458 -19.97 -0.05 4.90
N THR A 459 -18.65 0.15 4.92
CA THR A 459 -17.83 -0.02 6.14
C THR A 459 -18.28 0.90 7.26
N VAL A 460 -18.48 2.19 6.95
CA VAL A 460 -18.94 3.18 7.95
C VAL A 460 -20.35 2.83 8.44
N ARG A 461 -21.22 2.29 7.57
CA ARG A 461 -22.56 1.85 7.99
C ARG A 461 -22.50 0.69 8.99
N VAL A 462 -21.69 -0.33 8.71
CA VAL A 462 -21.52 -1.48 9.63
C VAL A 462 -20.86 -1.05 10.94
N LEU A 463 -19.83 -0.21 10.88
CA LEU A 463 -19.20 0.36 12.08
C LEU A 463 -20.17 1.22 12.89
N ALA A 464 -21.06 1.96 12.25
CA ALA A 464 -22.03 2.81 12.94
C ALA A 464 -23.10 2.02 13.73
N GLU A 465 -23.29 0.73 13.45
CA GLU A 465 -24.12 -0.16 14.29
C GLU A 465 -23.53 -0.37 15.71
N VAL A 466 -22.22 -0.13 15.88
CA VAL A 466 -21.49 -0.26 17.16
C VAL A 466 -20.86 1.05 17.63
N LEU A 467 -20.64 2.00 16.72
CA LEU A 467 -20.11 3.34 16.97
C LEU A 467 -21.14 4.40 16.51
N PRO A 468 -22.16 4.73 17.32
CA PRO A 468 -23.25 5.61 16.90
C PRO A 468 -22.84 7.07 16.67
N CYS A 469 -21.61 7.45 17.07
CA CYS A 469 -21.02 8.77 16.86
C CYS A 469 -20.57 9.03 15.41
N LEU A 470 -20.58 8.01 14.55
CA LEU A 470 -20.03 8.14 13.20
C LEU A 470 -20.94 8.94 12.27
N LEU A 471 -20.35 9.88 11.53
CA LEU A 471 -20.98 10.58 10.42
C LEU A 471 -20.91 9.75 9.11
N PRO A 472 -21.80 10.01 8.14
CA PRO A 472 -21.75 9.35 6.83
C PRO A 472 -20.39 9.46 6.14
N ALA A 473 -19.99 8.42 5.41
CA ALA A 473 -18.77 8.42 4.62
C ALA A 473 -18.79 9.49 3.51
N GLY A 474 -17.60 9.93 3.08
CA GLY A 474 -17.43 10.93 2.02
C GLY A 474 -17.40 12.38 2.54
N LEU A 475 -17.52 12.59 3.86
CA LEU A 475 -17.49 13.90 4.49
C LEU A 475 -16.08 14.32 4.98
N GLU A 476 -15.07 13.45 4.85
CA GLU A 476 -13.71 13.63 5.41
C GLU A 476 -13.03 14.91 4.91
N ARG A 477 -13.36 15.31 3.67
CA ARG A 477 -12.79 16.48 2.98
C ARG A 477 -13.55 17.79 3.23
N ARG A 478 -14.69 17.73 3.92
CA ARG A 478 -15.51 18.92 4.21
C ARG A 478 -14.79 19.83 5.21
N THR A 479 -14.59 21.09 4.82
CA THR A 479 -13.91 22.09 5.65
C THR A 479 -14.76 22.52 6.85
N GLU A 480 -16.07 22.35 6.75
CA GLU A 480 -17.05 22.69 7.79
C GLU A 480 -16.85 21.82 9.04
N LEU A 481 -16.65 20.51 8.86
CA LEU A 481 -16.38 19.59 9.96
C LEU A 481 -15.08 19.91 10.69
N ARG A 482 -14.04 20.33 9.95
CA ARG A 482 -12.78 20.80 10.54
C ARG A 482 -12.98 22.08 11.34
N THR A 483 -13.80 23.00 10.83
CA THR A 483 -14.11 24.27 11.51
C THR A 483 -14.87 24.04 12.81
N LEU A 484 -15.72 23.00 12.85
CA LEU A 484 -16.46 22.59 14.04
C LEU A 484 -15.66 21.73 15.03
N GLY A 485 -14.44 21.30 14.66
CA GLY A 485 -13.60 20.45 15.51
C GLY A 485 -14.07 18.99 15.61
N VAL A 486 -14.77 18.48 14.60
CA VAL A 486 -15.24 17.08 14.55
C VAL A 486 -14.05 16.12 14.52
N GLY A 487 -14.12 15.07 15.34
CA GLY A 487 -13.07 14.06 15.48
C GLY A 487 -12.82 13.32 14.17
N ARG A 488 -11.55 13.00 13.89
CA ARG A 488 -11.13 12.22 12.71
C ARG A 488 -10.43 10.97 13.21
N VAL A 489 -11.01 9.83 12.88
CA VAL A 489 -10.54 8.52 13.35
C VAL A 489 -10.04 7.76 12.13
N PRO A 490 -8.74 7.40 12.05
CA PRO A 490 -8.26 6.50 11.02
C PRO A 490 -8.99 5.16 11.10
N LEU A 491 -9.23 4.50 9.95
CA LEU A 491 -9.88 3.18 9.94
C LEU A 491 -9.21 2.16 10.87
N THR A 492 -7.89 2.18 11.01
CA THR A 492 -7.16 1.30 11.92
C THR A 492 -7.57 1.52 13.38
N GLU A 493 -7.67 2.77 13.83
CA GLU A 493 -8.12 3.08 15.19
C GLU A 493 -9.59 2.68 15.40
N ALA A 494 -10.44 2.87 14.38
CA ALA A 494 -11.83 2.40 14.43
C ALA A 494 -11.93 0.87 14.55
N ILE A 495 -11.02 0.13 13.91
CA ILE A 495 -10.90 -1.34 14.03
C ILE A 495 -10.40 -1.74 15.42
N ASP A 496 -9.40 -1.03 15.95
CA ASP A 496 -8.84 -1.33 17.28
C ASP A 496 -9.90 -1.19 18.39
N ARG A 497 -10.84 -0.24 18.23
CA ARG A 497 -12.01 -0.07 19.12
C ARG A 497 -12.99 -1.25 19.08
N LEU A 498 -12.89 -2.14 18.10
CA LEU A 498 -13.69 -3.39 18.04
C LEU A 498 -13.07 -4.53 18.86
N ALA A 499 -11.87 -4.36 19.43
CA ALA A 499 -11.26 -5.38 20.27
C ALA A 499 -12.14 -5.70 21.50
N GLY A 500 -12.39 -6.99 21.75
CA GLY A 500 -13.26 -7.45 22.83
C GLY A 500 -14.77 -7.28 22.56
N LEU A 501 -15.15 -6.84 21.36
CA LEU A 501 -16.57 -6.72 20.99
C LEU A 501 -17.22 -8.11 20.85
N GLU A 502 -18.32 -8.30 21.55
CA GLU A 502 -19.13 -9.51 21.49
C GLU A 502 -20.26 -9.36 20.44
N ARG A 503 -20.09 -9.98 19.28
CA ARG A 503 -21.07 -10.02 18.19
C ARG A 503 -21.15 -11.40 17.57
N GLU A 504 -22.31 -11.68 16.97
CA GLU A 504 -22.52 -12.93 16.23
C GLU A 504 -21.58 -13.04 15.02
N PRO A 505 -21.12 -14.27 14.68
CA PRO A 505 -20.19 -14.51 13.56
C PRO A 505 -20.61 -13.87 12.23
N HIS A 506 -21.91 -13.87 11.93
CA HIS A 506 -22.43 -13.32 10.69
C HIS A 506 -22.26 -11.79 10.59
N TRP A 507 -22.21 -11.08 11.73
CA TRP A 507 -21.93 -9.64 11.76
C TRP A 507 -20.49 -9.36 11.32
N TRP A 508 -19.53 -10.15 11.84
CA TRP A 508 -18.12 -10.06 11.47
C TRP A 508 -17.91 -10.36 9.98
N ARG A 509 -18.62 -11.35 9.43
CA ARG A 509 -18.59 -11.63 8.00
C ARG A 509 -19.05 -10.44 7.15
N ARG A 510 -20.17 -9.79 7.50
CA ARG A 510 -20.63 -8.56 6.82
C ARG A 510 -19.61 -7.42 6.94
N PHE A 511 -18.95 -7.31 8.10
CA PHE A 511 -17.89 -6.33 8.28
C PHE A 511 -16.70 -6.61 7.37
N TYR A 512 -16.23 -7.87 7.27
CA TYR A 512 -15.16 -8.26 6.36
C TYR A 512 -15.53 -8.05 4.89
N ASP A 513 -16.78 -8.35 4.49
CA ASP A 513 -17.30 -8.06 3.15
C ASP A 513 -17.21 -6.55 2.84
N SER A 514 -17.55 -5.70 3.83
CA SER A 514 -17.52 -4.25 3.68
C SER A 514 -16.12 -3.65 3.53
N LEU A 515 -15.07 -4.40 3.90
CA LEU A 515 -13.66 -3.99 3.82
C LEU A 515 -13.00 -4.31 2.48
N ALA A 516 -13.77 -4.77 1.49
CA ALA A 516 -13.27 -5.04 0.15
C ALA A 516 -12.56 -3.81 -0.46
N GLY A 517 -11.31 -3.99 -0.87
CA GLY A 517 -10.50 -2.94 -1.49
C GLY A 517 -9.75 -2.01 -0.53
N VAL A 518 -9.86 -2.24 0.78
CA VAL A 518 -9.02 -1.57 1.77
C VAL A 518 -7.61 -2.16 1.75
N ASP A 519 -6.61 -1.31 1.98
CA ASP A 519 -5.20 -1.69 2.09
C ASP A 519 -4.99 -2.72 3.24
N PRO A 520 -4.46 -3.93 2.96
CA PRO A 520 -4.20 -4.97 3.94
C PRO A 520 -3.43 -4.51 5.19
N ASP A 521 -2.48 -3.58 5.05
CA ASP A 521 -1.64 -3.13 6.17
C ASP A 521 -2.45 -2.43 7.26
N ARG A 522 -3.59 -1.83 6.90
CA ARG A 522 -4.51 -1.15 7.82
C ARG A 522 -5.43 -2.09 8.59
N LEU A 523 -5.45 -3.38 8.20
CA LEU A 523 -6.38 -4.40 8.67
C LEU A 523 -5.71 -5.46 9.56
N SER A 524 -4.45 -5.26 9.93
CA SER A 524 -3.68 -6.21 10.74
C SER A 524 -4.28 -6.49 12.12
N GLY A 525 -4.98 -5.50 12.71
CA GLY A 525 -5.65 -5.60 14.01
C GLY A 525 -7.07 -6.17 13.97
N LEU A 526 -7.55 -6.68 12.83
CA LEU A 526 -8.94 -7.17 12.71
C LEU A 526 -9.24 -8.27 13.75
N PRO A 527 -10.26 -8.11 14.60
CA PRO A 527 -10.72 -9.19 15.46
C PRO A 527 -11.29 -10.34 14.62
N VAL A 528 -10.93 -11.58 14.96
CA VAL A 528 -11.41 -12.80 14.32
C VAL A 528 -12.14 -13.69 15.33
N PRO A 529 -13.45 -13.96 15.15
CA PRO A 529 -14.19 -14.92 15.95
C PRO A 529 -13.60 -16.33 15.83
N LEU A 530 -13.35 -16.99 16.95
CA LEU A 530 -12.82 -18.35 17.00
C LEU A 530 -13.95 -19.38 17.14
N ALA A 531 -13.73 -20.58 16.61
CA ALA A 531 -14.57 -21.74 16.92
C ALA A 531 -14.40 -22.09 18.40
N GLY A 532 -15.50 -22.21 19.14
CA GLY A 532 -15.48 -22.48 20.58
C GLY A 532 -15.04 -23.90 20.93
N ALA A 533 -14.59 -24.10 22.17
CA ALA A 533 -14.49 -25.42 22.78
C ALA A 533 -15.89 -26.06 22.84
N PRO A 534 -16.02 -27.39 22.69
CA PRO A 534 -17.32 -28.09 22.64
C PRO A 534 -18.22 -27.87 23.87
N ASP A 535 -17.67 -27.40 25.00
CA ASP A 535 -18.39 -27.17 26.26
C ASP A 535 -18.87 -25.72 26.49
N ALA A 536 -18.79 -24.83 25.48
CA ALA A 536 -19.30 -23.47 25.61
C ALA A 536 -20.83 -23.44 25.74
N PRO A 537 -21.41 -22.66 26.69
CA PRO A 537 -22.86 -22.57 26.86
C PRO A 537 -23.56 -22.07 25.59
N GLU A 538 -24.64 -22.74 25.17
CA GLU A 538 -25.46 -22.31 24.03
C GLU A 538 -25.91 -20.85 24.18
N GLY A 539 -25.62 -20.01 23.17
CA GLY A 539 -26.06 -18.62 23.09
C GLY A 539 -25.03 -17.57 23.52
N GLN A 540 -23.83 -17.94 23.95
CA GLN A 540 -22.75 -16.97 24.20
C GLN A 540 -21.97 -16.69 22.89
N PRO A 541 -21.69 -15.41 22.55
CA PRO A 541 -20.90 -15.08 21.37
C PRO A 541 -19.46 -15.64 21.47
N PRO A 542 -18.87 -16.08 20.34
CA PRO A 542 -17.54 -16.66 20.35
C PRO A 542 -16.47 -15.66 20.79
N ARG A 543 -15.43 -16.16 21.47
CA ARG A 543 -14.23 -15.37 21.76
C ARG A 543 -13.58 -14.90 20.46
N THR A 544 -13.03 -13.69 20.46
CA THR A 544 -12.26 -13.14 19.34
C THR A 544 -10.77 -13.13 19.65
N THR A 545 -9.92 -13.37 18.64
CA THR A 545 -8.49 -13.07 18.70
C THR A 545 -8.20 -11.80 17.90
N ILE A 546 -7.19 -11.04 18.31
CA ILE A 546 -6.75 -9.86 17.57
C ILE A 546 -5.82 -10.32 16.45
N GLY A 547 -6.16 -9.95 15.22
CA GLY A 547 -5.38 -10.21 14.03
C GLY A 547 -5.64 -11.60 13.41
N PRO A 548 -5.66 -11.70 12.06
CA PRO A 548 -5.89 -12.96 11.35
C PRO A 548 -4.65 -13.85 11.23
N ARG A 549 -3.44 -13.32 11.52
CA ARG A 549 -2.21 -14.12 11.49
C ARG A 549 -2.28 -15.22 12.55
N GLN A 550 -1.76 -16.40 12.20
CA GLN A 550 -1.81 -17.60 13.05
C GLN A 550 -3.23 -18.12 13.33
N VAL A 551 -4.24 -17.65 12.58
CA VAL A 551 -5.58 -18.21 12.59
C VAL A 551 -5.71 -19.21 11.45
N LEU A 552 -6.26 -20.38 11.75
CA LEU A 552 -6.59 -21.41 10.79
C LEU A 552 -8.03 -21.22 10.29
N LEU A 553 -8.23 -21.22 8.97
CA LEU A 553 -9.53 -21.12 8.33
C LEU A 553 -10.09 -22.52 8.09
N PRO A 554 -11.29 -22.84 8.62
CA PRO A 554 -11.89 -24.15 8.40
C PRO A 554 -12.16 -24.37 6.91
N LEU A 555 -11.68 -25.49 6.36
CA LEU A 555 -11.98 -25.90 5.00
C LEU A 555 -13.28 -26.71 4.96
N PRO A 556 -14.13 -26.53 3.93
CA PRO A 556 -15.20 -27.48 3.66
C PRO A 556 -14.56 -28.85 3.42
N ASP A 557 -14.96 -29.85 4.19
CA ASP A 557 -14.57 -31.27 4.04
C ASP A 557 -13.19 -31.73 4.58
N ALA A 558 -12.29 -30.85 5.03
CA ALA A 558 -10.93 -31.28 5.44
C ALA A 558 -10.76 -31.61 6.93
N LEU A 559 -11.57 -31.04 7.84
CA LEU A 559 -11.47 -31.28 9.28
C LEU A 559 -12.87 -31.50 9.87
N THR A 560 -13.07 -32.67 10.48
CA THR A 560 -14.32 -33.01 11.18
C THR A 560 -14.37 -32.32 12.56
N GLY A 561 -15.57 -32.16 13.12
CA GLY A 561 -15.78 -31.54 14.44
C GLY A 561 -14.89 -32.09 15.58
N PRO A 562 -14.66 -33.42 15.68
CA PRO A 562 -13.77 -34.00 16.70
C PRO A 562 -12.32 -33.57 16.56
N VAL A 563 -11.78 -33.50 15.33
CA VAL A 563 -10.41 -33.06 15.08
C VAL A 563 -10.27 -31.59 15.43
N LEU A 564 -11.23 -30.74 15.03
CA LEU A 564 -11.24 -29.32 15.39
C LEU A 564 -11.25 -29.09 16.91
N ALA A 565 -11.95 -29.93 17.67
CA ALA A 565 -11.96 -29.87 19.12
C ALA A 565 -10.59 -30.26 19.73
N ARG A 566 -9.93 -31.30 19.20
CA ARG A 566 -8.57 -31.70 19.61
C ARG A 566 -7.53 -30.61 19.27
N LEU A 567 -7.66 -29.95 18.11
CA LEU A 567 -6.79 -28.82 17.74
C LEU A 567 -6.95 -27.61 18.66
N ALA A 568 -8.17 -27.33 19.14
CA ALA A 568 -8.40 -26.27 20.11
C ALA A 568 -7.71 -26.56 21.47
N ARG A 569 -7.69 -27.83 21.92
CA ARG A 569 -6.96 -28.27 23.13
C ARG A 569 -5.44 -28.13 22.99
N LEU A 570 -4.92 -28.33 21.77
CA LEU A 570 -3.53 -28.02 21.43
C LEU A 570 -3.24 -26.50 21.31
N GLY A 571 -4.20 -25.62 21.61
CA GLY A 571 -4.02 -24.18 21.58
C GLY A 571 -4.02 -23.56 20.17
N LEU A 572 -4.49 -24.27 19.15
CA LEU A 572 -4.64 -23.72 17.80
C LEU A 572 -5.88 -22.81 17.72
N LYS A 573 -5.70 -21.67 17.05
CA LYS A 573 -6.76 -20.69 16.82
C LYS A 573 -7.45 -20.99 15.50
N VAL A 574 -8.64 -21.61 15.53
CA VAL A 574 -9.45 -21.83 14.33
C VAL A 574 -10.56 -20.79 14.24
N ALA A 575 -10.73 -20.15 13.08
CA ALA A 575 -11.81 -19.19 12.85
C ALA A 575 -13.19 -19.88 12.90
N HIS A 576 -14.19 -19.19 13.43
CA HIS A 576 -15.57 -19.68 13.42
C HIS A 576 -16.07 -19.86 11.97
N PRO A 577 -16.67 -21.01 11.59
CA PRO A 577 -17.09 -21.28 10.21
C PRO A 577 -17.98 -20.19 9.58
N ASP A 578 -18.93 -19.65 10.35
CA ASP A 578 -19.82 -18.58 9.87
C ASP A 578 -19.15 -17.20 9.71
N ALA A 579 -17.96 -17.01 10.29
CA ALA A 579 -17.13 -15.81 10.13
C ALA A 579 -15.94 -16.04 9.17
N ALA A 580 -15.71 -17.26 8.70
CA ALA A 580 -14.63 -17.59 7.77
C ALA A 580 -14.82 -16.81 6.46
N HIS A 581 -13.76 -16.11 6.03
CA HIS A 581 -13.85 -15.16 4.93
C HIS A 581 -12.51 -15.05 4.16
N PRO A 582 -12.52 -14.95 2.81
CA PRO A 582 -11.28 -14.88 2.00
C PRO A 582 -10.38 -13.67 2.30
N LEU A 583 -10.92 -12.59 2.90
CA LEU A 583 -10.11 -11.47 3.37
C LEU A 583 -9.12 -11.90 4.46
N LEU A 584 -9.53 -12.79 5.36
CA LEU A 584 -8.67 -13.25 6.46
C LEU A 584 -7.46 -14.00 5.91
N GLU A 585 -7.67 -14.81 4.87
CA GLU A 585 -6.59 -15.52 4.16
C GLU A 585 -5.58 -14.55 3.56
N LYS A 586 -6.06 -13.50 2.88
CA LYS A 586 -5.20 -12.43 2.32
C LYS A 586 -4.40 -11.69 3.39
N LEU A 587 -4.88 -11.67 4.63
CA LEU A 587 -4.23 -11.00 5.76
C LEU A 587 -3.30 -11.92 6.57
N GLY A 588 -3.14 -13.18 6.14
CA GLY A 588 -2.21 -14.15 6.72
C GLY A 588 -2.85 -15.21 7.62
N ALA A 589 -4.18 -15.36 7.60
CA ALA A 589 -4.80 -16.61 8.08
C ALA A 589 -4.48 -17.73 7.09
N LEU A 590 -4.27 -18.94 7.59
CA LEU A 590 -3.91 -20.09 6.75
C LEU A 590 -5.11 -21.03 6.60
N PRO A 591 -5.34 -21.64 5.42
CA PRO A 591 -6.30 -22.73 5.32
C PRO A 591 -5.89 -23.88 6.24
N ALA A 592 -6.85 -24.44 6.97
CA ALA A 592 -6.61 -25.55 7.90
C ALA A 592 -6.45 -26.89 7.16
N THR A 593 -5.45 -27.00 6.27
CA THR A 593 -5.07 -28.27 5.64
C THR A 593 -4.32 -29.15 6.64
N PRO A 594 -4.37 -30.49 6.51
CA PRO A 594 -3.63 -31.39 7.42
C PRO A 594 -2.14 -31.03 7.57
N ARG A 595 -1.46 -30.73 6.45
CA ARG A 595 -0.04 -30.29 6.46
C ARG A 595 0.17 -28.94 7.14
N ALA A 596 -0.74 -27.97 6.96
CA ALA A 596 -0.63 -26.65 7.61
C ALA A 596 -0.85 -26.75 9.13
N VAL A 597 -1.70 -27.68 9.57
CA VAL A 597 -1.91 -27.98 11.00
C VAL A 597 -0.68 -28.65 11.60
N LEU A 598 -0.11 -29.67 10.95
CA LEU A 598 1.10 -30.39 11.41
C LEU A 598 2.29 -29.47 11.62
N THR A 599 2.47 -28.51 10.72
CA THR A 599 3.63 -27.59 10.75
C THR A 599 3.46 -26.44 11.75
N THR A 600 2.36 -26.40 12.51
CA THR A 600 2.20 -25.38 13.56
C THR A 600 3.16 -25.63 14.74
N PRO A 601 3.68 -24.55 15.37
CA PRO A 601 4.56 -24.67 16.53
C PRO A 601 3.95 -25.48 17.67
N GLN A 602 2.63 -25.39 17.86
CA GLN A 602 1.90 -26.12 18.88
C GLN A 602 1.96 -27.63 18.67
N VAL A 603 1.72 -28.10 17.44
CA VAL A 603 1.79 -29.54 17.12
C VAL A 603 3.24 -30.03 17.21
N ARG A 604 4.21 -29.26 16.70
CA ARG A 604 5.64 -29.59 16.82
C ARG A 604 6.09 -29.73 18.28
N ALA A 605 5.67 -28.82 19.15
CA ALA A 605 5.98 -28.87 20.57
C ALA A 605 5.31 -30.07 21.26
N ALA A 606 4.07 -30.41 20.89
CA ALA A 606 3.37 -31.57 21.43
C ALA A 606 4.07 -32.89 21.04
N VAL A 607 4.55 -33.01 19.79
CA VAL A 607 5.32 -34.18 19.34
C VAL A 607 6.68 -34.26 20.04
N ALA A 608 7.41 -33.16 20.15
CA ALA A 608 8.70 -33.15 20.83
C ALA A 608 8.60 -33.54 22.32
N GLY A 609 7.51 -33.18 23.01
CA GLY A 609 7.25 -33.57 24.39
C GLY A 609 6.44 -34.85 24.55
N SER A 610 6.29 -35.66 23.50
CA SER A 610 5.37 -36.81 23.51
C SER A 610 5.82 -37.96 24.41
N LEU A 611 7.15 -38.14 24.60
CA LEU A 611 7.71 -39.12 25.55
C LEU A 611 7.34 -38.80 27.01
N ASP A 612 7.29 -37.51 27.36
CA ASP A 612 6.98 -37.02 28.72
C ASP A 612 5.47 -36.79 28.96
N ALA A 613 4.63 -37.01 27.95
CA ALA A 613 3.21 -36.64 27.98
C ALA A 613 2.40 -37.34 29.10
N GLY A 614 2.91 -38.45 29.66
CA GLY A 614 2.32 -39.16 30.80
C GLY A 614 2.68 -38.63 32.19
N GLU A 615 3.68 -37.74 32.32
CA GLU A 615 4.16 -37.24 33.62
C GLU A 615 3.50 -35.93 34.08
N ILE A 616 2.90 -35.18 33.15
CA ILE A 616 2.30 -33.86 33.39
C ILE A 616 0.79 -34.01 33.60
N TRP A 617 0.30 -33.70 34.81
CA TRP A 617 -1.14 -33.68 35.14
C TRP A 617 -1.78 -32.37 34.67
N ASP A 618 -1.97 -32.20 33.36
CA ASP A 618 -2.81 -31.14 32.77
C ASP A 618 -4.10 -31.76 32.23
N GLU A 619 -5.25 -31.48 32.87
CA GLU A 619 -6.56 -32.04 32.50
C GLU A 619 -7.02 -31.57 31.09
N ASP A 620 -6.45 -30.48 30.56
CA ASP A 620 -6.83 -29.90 29.26
C ASP A 620 -5.96 -30.39 28.07
N ALA A 621 -4.78 -30.98 28.33
CA ALA A 621 -3.84 -31.48 27.32
C ALA A 621 -4.32 -32.82 26.70
N LEU A 622 -3.87 -33.14 25.47
CA LEU A 622 -4.10 -34.46 24.87
C LEU A 622 -3.25 -35.50 25.61
N ASP A 623 -3.80 -36.70 25.85
CA ASP A 623 -2.99 -37.84 26.28
C ASP A 623 -2.14 -38.39 25.11
N GLY A 624 -1.18 -39.27 25.42
CA GLY A 624 -0.25 -39.83 24.43
C GLY A 624 -0.96 -40.54 23.27
N ASP A 625 -1.97 -41.36 23.56
CA ASP A 625 -2.74 -42.09 22.54
C ASP A 625 -3.55 -41.15 21.65
N GLU A 626 -4.19 -40.13 22.23
CA GLU A 626 -4.93 -39.09 21.50
C GLU A 626 -4.00 -38.28 20.60
N LEU A 627 -2.77 -37.98 21.04
CA LEU A 627 -1.76 -37.29 20.26
C LEU A 627 -1.28 -38.15 19.08
N VAL A 628 -0.91 -39.41 19.32
CA VAL A 628 -0.50 -40.37 18.28
C VAL A 628 -1.59 -40.53 17.23
N GLU A 629 -2.85 -40.73 17.64
CA GLU A 629 -3.97 -40.85 16.71
C GLU A 629 -4.16 -39.56 15.89
N THR A 630 -4.01 -38.39 16.51
CA THR A 630 -4.17 -37.09 15.85
C THR A 630 -3.05 -36.84 14.83
N VAL A 631 -1.79 -37.07 15.21
CA VAL A 631 -0.62 -36.88 14.34
C VAL A 631 -0.66 -37.86 13.18
N LEU A 632 -0.85 -39.16 13.42
CA LEU A 632 -0.91 -40.17 12.35
C LEU A 632 -2.11 -39.95 11.40
N THR A 633 -3.25 -39.45 11.90
CA THR A 633 -4.37 -39.01 11.05
C THR A 633 -3.95 -37.86 10.15
N LEU A 634 -3.33 -36.83 10.70
CA LEU A 634 -2.88 -35.66 9.95
C LEU A 634 -1.80 -36.03 8.92
N VAL A 635 -0.86 -36.93 9.27
CA VAL A 635 0.21 -37.41 8.39
C VAL A 635 -0.36 -38.20 7.21
N ARG A 636 -1.31 -39.10 7.47
CA ARG A 636 -2.04 -39.85 6.44
C ARG A 636 -2.82 -38.92 5.53
N ASP A 637 -3.60 -37.99 6.10
CA ASP A 637 -4.46 -37.08 5.33
C ASP A 637 -3.66 -35.97 4.61
N ALA A 638 -2.42 -35.72 5.04
CA ALA A 638 -1.43 -34.89 4.34
C ALA A 638 -0.64 -35.64 3.26
N GLU A 639 -0.77 -36.97 3.17
CA GLU A 639 -0.05 -37.85 2.25
C GLU A 639 1.49 -37.66 2.32
N LEU A 640 2.05 -37.48 3.52
CA LEU A 640 3.49 -37.20 3.70
C LEU A 640 4.37 -38.38 3.27
N SER A 641 5.45 -38.13 2.56
CA SER A 641 6.47 -39.15 2.28
C SER A 641 7.52 -39.21 3.40
N PRO A 642 8.23 -40.35 3.58
CA PRO A 642 9.39 -40.42 4.48
C PRO A 642 10.39 -39.29 4.19
N GLY A 643 10.78 -38.56 5.23
CA GLY A 643 11.68 -37.40 5.13
C GLY A 643 11.01 -36.05 4.79
N ASP A 644 9.70 -35.99 4.55
CA ASP A 644 9.00 -34.72 4.30
C ASP A 644 9.00 -33.78 5.52
N GLU A 645 8.84 -34.34 6.72
CA GLU A 645 8.82 -33.63 8.00
C GLU A 645 9.64 -34.40 9.05
N PRO A 646 10.99 -34.38 8.96
CA PRO A 646 11.87 -35.27 9.73
C PRO A 646 11.74 -35.18 11.27
N TRP A 647 11.30 -34.03 11.79
CA TRP A 647 11.05 -33.82 13.23
C TRP A 647 9.94 -34.70 13.80
N LEU A 648 9.10 -35.33 12.95
CA LEU A 648 8.11 -36.31 13.39
C LEU A 648 8.76 -37.57 14.00
N GLY A 649 10.06 -37.79 13.78
CA GLY A 649 10.85 -38.85 14.43
C GLY A 649 10.79 -38.85 15.95
N ALA A 650 10.50 -37.69 16.57
CA ALA A 650 10.34 -37.55 18.01
C ALA A 650 9.01 -38.09 18.56
N LEU A 651 8.05 -38.45 17.69
CA LEU A 651 6.76 -38.96 18.14
C LEU A 651 6.95 -40.28 18.91
N ALA A 652 6.55 -40.29 20.17
CA ALA A 652 6.57 -41.48 21.01
C ALA A 652 5.56 -42.51 20.49
N LEU A 653 6.07 -43.66 20.05
CA LEU A 653 5.30 -44.82 19.63
C LEU A 653 5.64 -46.00 20.54
N LEU A 654 4.77 -47.02 20.54
CA LEU A 654 5.03 -48.26 21.26
C LEU A 654 5.93 -49.19 20.44
N ASP A 655 6.89 -49.81 21.10
CA ASP A 655 7.71 -50.89 20.56
C ASP A 655 7.10 -52.28 20.76
N GLU A 656 7.78 -53.33 20.30
CA GLU A 656 7.37 -54.73 20.41
C GLU A 656 7.24 -55.26 21.86
N ASP A 657 7.86 -54.59 22.83
CA ASP A 657 7.77 -54.91 24.25
C ASP A 657 6.70 -54.06 24.99
N GLY A 658 6.10 -53.09 24.29
CA GLY A 658 5.10 -52.16 24.81
C GLY A 658 5.69 -50.97 25.57
N GLU A 659 6.99 -50.70 25.40
CA GLU A 659 7.66 -49.51 25.91
C GLU A 659 7.58 -48.35 24.90
N THR A 660 7.60 -47.10 25.37
CA THR A 660 7.52 -45.92 24.50
C THR A 660 8.90 -45.53 24.01
N ALA A 661 9.08 -45.47 22.70
CA ALA A 661 10.31 -45.03 22.04
C ALA A 661 10.04 -44.00 20.93
N PRO A 662 11.01 -43.14 20.58
CA PRO A 662 10.87 -42.25 19.43
C PRO A 662 10.63 -43.05 18.13
N ALA A 663 9.71 -42.58 17.30
CA ALA A 663 9.43 -43.18 15.99
C ALA A 663 10.70 -43.35 15.12
N GLY A 664 11.64 -42.40 15.20
CA GLY A 664 12.91 -42.43 14.45
C GLY A 664 13.92 -43.49 14.89
N GLU A 665 13.65 -44.18 16.00
CA GLU A 665 14.51 -45.23 16.56
C GLU A 665 13.87 -46.63 16.47
N LEU A 666 12.64 -46.71 15.96
CA LEU A 666 11.93 -47.96 15.73
C LEU A 666 12.14 -48.47 14.32
N VAL A 667 12.23 -49.79 14.19
CA VAL A 667 12.30 -50.47 12.89
C VAL A 667 10.94 -51.04 12.52
N LEU A 668 10.52 -50.84 11.27
CA LEU A 668 9.27 -51.39 10.76
C LEU A 668 9.39 -52.91 10.64
N PRO A 669 8.52 -53.70 11.31
CA PRO A 669 8.56 -55.16 11.22
C PRO A 669 8.48 -55.67 9.77
N GLY A 670 9.39 -56.59 9.41
CA GLY A 670 9.42 -57.23 8.09
C GLY A 670 9.98 -56.38 6.94
N SER A 671 10.44 -55.16 7.20
CA SER A 671 11.05 -54.27 6.20
C SER A 671 12.39 -54.78 5.65
N GLU A 672 12.90 -54.17 4.56
CA GLU A 672 14.23 -54.51 4.02
C GLU A 672 15.35 -54.24 5.04
N PHE A 673 15.25 -53.15 5.81
CA PHE A 673 16.21 -52.83 6.87
C PHE A 673 16.21 -53.84 8.02
N ALA A 674 15.02 -54.26 8.48
CA ALA A 674 14.88 -55.28 9.51
C ALA A 674 15.55 -56.62 9.15
N GLN A 675 15.65 -56.95 7.86
CA GLN A 675 16.25 -58.20 7.38
C GLN A 675 17.77 -58.18 7.32
N ILE A 676 18.39 -57.00 7.26
CA ILE A 676 19.86 -56.85 7.14
C ILE A 676 20.53 -56.42 8.45
N MET A 677 19.77 -55.86 9.39
CA MET A 677 20.23 -55.47 10.71
C MET A 677 20.58 -56.70 11.56
N ARG A 678 21.61 -56.60 12.42
CA ARG A 678 21.88 -57.63 13.43
C ARG A 678 20.71 -57.71 14.42
N GLU A 679 20.42 -58.93 14.88
CA GLU A 679 19.31 -59.19 15.79
C GLU A 679 19.53 -58.46 17.13
N GLY A 680 18.54 -57.65 17.54
CA GLY A 680 18.52 -56.97 18.84
C GLY A 680 19.27 -55.63 18.92
N GLU A 681 19.67 -55.03 17.80
CA GLU A 681 20.33 -53.71 17.80
C GLU A 681 19.34 -52.54 17.95
N LEU A 682 18.18 -52.61 17.27
CA LEU A 682 17.08 -51.63 17.40
C LEU A 682 15.75 -52.35 17.63
N ALA A 683 14.85 -51.72 18.39
CA ALA A 683 13.53 -52.26 18.70
C ALA A 683 12.59 -52.20 17.49
N LEU A 684 11.71 -53.20 17.36
CA LEU A 684 10.66 -53.21 16.35
C LEU A 684 9.47 -52.36 16.80
N CYS A 685 8.82 -51.67 15.85
CA CYS A 685 7.55 -50.97 16.10
C CYS A 685 6.43 -51.98 16.42
N ASP A 686 5.53 -51.64 17.35
CA ASP A 686 4.40 -52.49 17.75
C ASP A 686 3.57 -53.00 16.55
N ASP A 687 3.19 -54.27 16.62
CA ASP A 687 2.44 -54.95 15.57
C ASP A 687 1.02 -54.37 15.43
N GLU A 688 0.35 -53.95 16.51
CA GLU A 688 -1.01 -53.38 16.43
C GLU A 688 -1.00 -52.02 15.73
N LEU A 689 0.02 -51.18 16.00
CA LEU A 689 0.24 -49.92 15.27
C LEU A 689 0.47 -50.17 13.78
N THR A 690 1.30 -51.16 13.45
CA THR A 690 1.63 -51.53 12.07
C THR A 690 0.40 -52.05 11.31
N GLU A 691 -0.42 -52.89 11.93
CA GLU A 691 -1.68 -53.39 11.35
C GLU A 691 -2.71 -52.26 11.13
N ARG A 692 -2.80 -51.31 12.07
CA ARG A 692 -3.80 -50.23 12.03
C ARG A 692 -3.47 -49.12 11.04
N TRP A 693 -2.22 -48.67 11.00
CA TRP A 693 -1.81 -47.50 10.23
C TRP A 693 -1.11 -47.85 8.91
N GLY A 694 -0.53 -49.03 8.81
CA GLY A 694 0.27 -49.45 7.67
C GLY A 694 1.60 -48.70 7.56
N GLU A 695 2.37 -49.04 6.52
CA GLU A 695 3.74 -48.58 6.33
C GLU A 695 3.88 -47.06 6.14
N GLN A 696 3.00 -46.43 5.33
CA GLN A 696 3.22 -45.05 4.90
C GLN A 696 3.18 -44.01 6.05
N PRO A 697 2.17 -43.98 6.94
CA PRO A 697 2.15 -43.00 8.03
C PRO A 697 3.28 -43.19 9.04
N LEU A 698 3.64 -44.46 9.32
CA LEU A 698 4.70 -44.81 10.28
C LEU A 698 6.08 -44.41 9.74
N THR A 699 6.40 -44.77 8.50
CA THR A 699 7.66 -44.38 7.85
C THR A 699 7.75 -42.87 7.60
N ALA A 700 6.62 -42.19 7.36
CA ALA A 700 6.57 -40.72 7.30
C ALA A 700 6.88 -40.06 8.65
N CYS A 701 6.60 -40.74 9.78
CA CYS A 701 7.00 -40.30 11.11
C CYS A 701 8.42 -40.71 11.49
N GLY A 702 9.16 -41.42 10.63
CA GLY A 702 10.56 -41.78 10.89
C GLY A 702 10.81 -43.25 11.22
N VAL A 703 9.78 -44.10 11.34
CA VAL A 703 9.98 -45.55 11.55
C VAL A 703 10.77 -46.15 10.39
N LEU A 704 11.87 -46.84 10.70
CA LEU A 704 12.87 -47.28 9.74
C LEU A 704 12.40 -48.50 8.94
N ALA A 705 12.09 -48.30 7.66
CA ALA A 705 11.88 -49.39 6.69
C ALA A 705 13.09 -49.62 5.75
N THR A 706 13.98 -48.64 5.69
CA THR A 706 15.25 -48.61 4.95
C THR A 706 16.26 -47.79 5.77
N PHE A 707 17.52 -47.68 5.31
CA PHE A 707 18.51 -46.83 5.97
C PHE A 707 18.04 -45.37 6.09
N ALA A 708 18.31 -44.75 7.24
CA ALA A 708 18.12 -43.32 7.44
C ALA A 708 19.25 -42.50 6.82
N LEU A 709 18.90 -41.31 6.31
CA LEU A 709 19.86 -40.32 5.86
C LEU A 709 19.99 -39.23 6.90
N VAL A 710 21.21 -38.98 7.36
CA VAL A 710 21.56 -37.75 8.05
C VAL A 710 21.79 -36.67 7.00
N ARG A 711 21.10 -35.54 7.16
CA ARG A 711 21.25 -34.38 6.28
C ARG A 711 21.45 -33.13 7.11
N THR A 712 22.64 -32.56 7.02
CA THR A 712 22.99 -31.38 7.79
C THR A 712 23.74 -30.38 6.92
N THR A 713 23.55 -29.10 7.19
CA THR A 713 24.09 -28.00 6.38
C THR A 713 24.96 -27.10 7.22
N ASP A 714 25.94 -26.47 6.60
CA ASP A 714 26.87 -25.53 7.25
C ASP A 714 27.58 -26.15 8.48
N VAL A 715 28.07 -27.38 8.32
CA VAL A 715 28.76 -28.13 9.39
C VAL A 715 30.20 -27.66 9.51
N VAL A 716 30.57 -27.17 10.69
CA VAL A 716 31.96 -26.90 11.04
C VAL A 716 32.70 -28.23 11.15
N LEU A 717 33.77 -28.41 10.37
CA LEU A 717 34.59 -29.60 10.39
C LEU A 717 35.60 -29.50 11.53
N ASP A 718 35.13 -29.73 12.75
CA ASP A 718 35.93 -29.85 13.96
C ASP A 718 35.63 -31.23 14.60
N PRO A 719 36.61 -32.16 14.66
CA PRO A 719 36.41 -33.49 15.21
C PRO A 719 35.87 -33.47 16.65
N ASP A 720 36.26 -32.48 17.46
CA ASP A 720 35.82 -32.35 18.86
C ASP A 720 34.35 -31.88 18.97
N GLU A 721 33.75 -31.33 17.91
CA GLU A 721 32.36 -30.85 17.88
C GLU A 721 31.39 -31.83 17.19
N LEU A 722 31.90 -32.92 16.58
CA LEU A 722 31.11 -33.92 15.85
C LEU A 722 30.71 -35.11 16.74
N GLU A 723 30.19 -34.83 17.94
CA GLU A 723 29.57 -35.82 18.84
C GLU A 723 28.03 -35.77 18.71
N PRO A 724 27.31 -36.90 18.95
CA PRO A 724 25.85 -36.88 19.02
C PRO A 724 25.34 -35.82 20.00
N ARG A 725 24.31 -35.07 19.62
CA ARG A 725 23.71 -34.05 20.48
C ARG A 725 22.99 -34.69 21.67
N ASP A 726 23.08 -34.03 22.82
CA ASP A 726 22.27 -34.36 24.01
C ASP A 726 20.78 -34.09 23.71
N GLY A 727 20.02 -35.15 23.43
CA GLY A 727 18.58 -35.09 23.15
C GLY A 727 17.86 -36.41 23.42
N ASP A 728 16.53 -36.36 23.51
CA ASP A 728 15.68 -37.53 23.84
C ASP A 728 15.39 -38.43 22.63
N PHE A 729 15.81 -38.02 21.42
CA PHE A 729 15.69 -38.81 20.20
C PHE A 729 16.79 -38.45 19.21
N ALA A 730 17.09 -39.37 18.29
CA ALA A 730 18.04 -39.14 17.21
C ALA A 730 17.54 -38.11 16.17
N GLU A 731 18.14 -36.91 16.19
CA GLU A 731 17.79 -35.84 15.26
C GLU A 731 18.31 -36.12 13.82
N PRO A 732 17.48 -35.92 12.79
CA PRO A 732 17.82 -36.27 11.40
C PRO A 732 18.90 -35.38 10.76
N ASP A 733 19.24 -34.25 11.38
CA ASP A 733 20.29 -33.31 10.94
C ASP A 733 21.52 -33.32 11.87
N ASP A 734 21.64 -34.35 12.71
CA ASP A 734 22.78 -34.54 13.60
C ASP A 734 23.84 -35.44 12.95
N ALA A 735 24.94 -34.84 12.51
CA ALA A 735 26.09 -35.56 11.97
C ALA A 735 26.81 -36.41 13.03
N GLY A 736 26.68 -36.08 14.32
CA GLY A 736 27.29 -36.85 15.41
C GLY A 736 26.76 -38.27 15.51
N LEU A 737 25.55 -38.54 14.97
CA LEU A 737 24.96 -39.88 14.91
C LEU A 737 25.68 -40.84 13.94
N LEU A 738 26.61 -40.35 13.13
CA LEU A 738 27.36 -41.14 12.17
C LEU A 738 28.55 -41.83 12.87
N ASP A 739 28.69 -43.13 12.70
CA ASP A 739 29.78 -43.92 13.29
C ASP A 739 31.18 -43.41 12.86
N ALA A 740 32.08 -43.17 13.82
CA ALA A 740 33.44 -42.67 13.55
C ALA A 740 33.51 -41.40 12.66
N VAL A 741 32.54 -40.50 12.77
CA VAL A 741 32.49 -39.24 12.00
C VAL A 741 33.62 -38.27 12.36
N ASP A 742 34.10 -38.32 13.60
CA ASP A 742 35.29 -37.63 14.08
C ASP A 742 36.53 -38.05 13.27
N VAL A 743 36.72 -39.36 13.07
CA VAL A 743 37.83 -39.91 12.27
C VAL A 743 37.71 -39.50 10.79
N TRP A 744 36.50 -39.51 10.23
CA TRP A 744 36.27 -38.99 8.89
C TRP A 744 36.65 -37.51 8.77
N CYS A 745 36.35 -36.71 9.79
CA CYS A 745 36.69 -35.30 9.84
C CYS A 745 38.21 -35.09 9.91
N GLU A 746 38.92 -35.84 10.76
CA GLU A 746 40.39 -35.82 10.83
C GLU A 746 41.02 -36.17 9.48
N ASP A 747 40.61 -37.28 8.86
CA ASP A 747 41.11 -37.73 7.56
C ASP A 747 40.88 -36.70 6.43
N LEU A 748 39.76 -35.97 6.52
CA LEU A 748 39.44 -34.89 5.58
C LEU A 748 40.34 -33.68 5.82
N LEU A 749 40.53 -33.27 7.07
CA LEU A 749 41.36 -32.12 7.44
C LEU A 749 42.83 -32.32 7.02
N ASP A 750 43.36 -33.53 7.14
CA ASP A 750 44.71 -33.90 6.69
C ASP A 750 44.94 -33.68 5.17
N GLN A 751 43.86 -33.68 4.38
CA GLN A 751 43.90 -33.46 2.93
C GLN A 751 43.72 -31.98 2.55
N LEU A 752 43.42 -31.11 3.51
CA LEU A 752 43.19 -29.69 3.29
C LEU A 752 44.39 -28.85 3.73
N PRO A 753 44.55 -27.62 3.20
CA PRO A 753 45.61 -26.73 3.67
C PRO A 753 45.43 -26.38 5.15
N ASP A 754 46.53 -26.31 5.91
CA ASP A 754 46.54 -25.79 7.27
C ASP A 754 45.93 -24.38 7.31
N THR A 755 44.82 -24.22 8.03
CA THR A 755 44.10 -22.95 8.14
C THR A 755 43.84 -22.57 9.60
N PRO A 756 43.74 -21.26 9.91
CA PRO A 756 43.62 -20.78 11.30
C PRO A 756 42.22 -20.93 11.91
N VAL A 757 41.21 -21.30 11.11
CA VAL A 757 39.84 -21.58 11.56
C VAL A 757 39.34 -22.83 10.82
N PRO A 758 38.53 -23.70 11.46
CA PRO A 758 38.06 -24.93 10.82
C PRO A 758 37.26 -24.65 9.54
N PRO A 759 37.42 -25.47 8.50
CA PRO A 759 36.62 -25.38 7.27
C PRO A 759 35.17 -25.82 7.51
N VAL A 760 34.27 -25.48 6.58
CA VAL A 760 32.82 -25.77 6.72
C VAL A 760 32.34 -26.65 5.58
N ALA A 761 31.74 -27.80 5.88
CA ALA A 761 31.01 -28.58 4.89
C ALA A 761 29.64 -27.93 4.63
N THR A 762 29.38 -27.54 3.39
CA THR A 762 28.13 -26.84 3.04
C THR A 762 26.90 -27.71 3.24
N GLU A 763 27.03 -29.00 2.95
CA GLU A 763 25.99 -30.01 3.13
C GLU A 763 26.67 -31.38 3.29
N ILE A 764 26.29 -32.10 4.35
CA ILE A 764 26.64 -33.51 4.56
C ILE A 764 25.35 -34.31 4.37
N VAL A 765 25.38 -35.25 3.43
CA VAL A 765 24.35 -36.28 3.25
C VAL A 765 25.02 -37.63 3.46
N ALA A 766 24.65 -38.31 4.52
CA ALA A 766 25.31 -39.54 4.96
C ALA A 766 24.30 -40.59 5.37
N VAL A 767 24.65 -41.86 5.21
CA VAL A 767 23.84 -42.98 5.67
C VAL A 767 24.21 -43.31 7.12
N ARG A 768 23.20 -43.32 8.01
CA ARG A 768 23.36 -43.73 9.42
C ARG A 768 23.31 -45.27 9.55
N ASP A 769 23.76 -45.79 10.68
CA ASP A 769 23.53 -47.18 11.11
C ASP A 769 24.15 -48.25 10.18
N LEU A 770 25.24 -47.92 9.47
CA LEU A 770 25.97 -48.87 8.61
C LEU A 770 26.64 -49.99 9.42
N ASP A 771 27.01 -49.69 10.66
CA ASP A 771 27.62 -50.60 11.62
C ASP A 771 26.64 -51.66 12.16
N LEU A 772 25.33 -51.42 12.06
CA LEU A 772 24.28 -52.36 12.48
C LEU A 772 24.05 -53.51 11.48
N VAL A 773 24.65 -53.47 10.29
CA VAL A 773 24.48 -54.49 9.25
C VAL A 773 25.14 -55.81 9.66
N ALA A 774 24.41 -56.93 9.50
CA ALA A 774 24.94 -58.26 9.70
C ALA A 774 26.03 -58.62 8.67
N ASP A 775 27.10 -59.28 9.12
CA ASP A 775 28.30 -59.54 8.29
C ASP A 775 28.00 -60.32 6.99
N ASP A 776 26.96 -61.15 6.98
CA ASP A 776 26.52 -61.94 5.83
C ASP A 776 25.43 -61.24 4.97
N ALA A 777 24.96 -60.07 5.39
CA ALA A 777 23.91 -59.30 4.74
C ALA A 777 24.42 -58.10 3.92
N TRP A 778 25.75 -57.87 3.87
CA TRP A 778 26.37 -56.81 3.09
C TRP A 778 26.00 -56.78 1.59
N PRO A 779 25.85 -57.93 0.88
CA PRO A 779 25.38 -57.91 -0.51
C PRO A 779 24.01 -57.25 -0.67
N GLN A 780 23.07 -57.51 0.26
CA GLN A 780 21.74 -56.92 0.29
C GLN A 780 21.80 -55.44 0.68
N ALA A 781 22.57 -55.08 1.71
CA ALA A 781 22.75 -53.70 2.14
C ALA A 781 23.35 -52.83 1.02
N LEU A 782 24.37 -53.32 0.33
CA LEU A 782 24.99 -52.60 -0.79
C LEU A 782 24.03 -52.45 -1.98
N ALA A 783 23.12 -53.40 -2.21
CA ALA A 783 22.07 -53.28 -3.22
C ALA A 783 21.05 -52.19 -2.86
N MET A 784 20.73 -52.02 -1.57
CA MET A 784 19.90 -50.90 -1.08
C MET A 784 20.63 -49.56 -1.26
N LEU A 785 21.89 -49.48 -0.84
CA LEU A 785 22.75 -48.29 -0.97
C LEU A 785 22.97 -47.85 -2.42
N SER A 786 22.84 -48.76 -3.38
CA SER A 786 22.97 -48.46 -4.81
C SER A 786 21.72 -47.80 -5.43
N ARG A 787 20.63 -47.62 -4.66
CA ARG A 787 19.38 -46.99 -5.13
C ARG A 787 19.24 -45.57 -4.56
N PRO A 788 18.73 -44.59 -5.34
CA PRO A 788 18.39 -43.28 -4.79
C PRO A 788 17.32 -43.39 -3.69
N PRO A 789 17.36 -42.54 -2.64
CA PRO A 789 18.32 -41.44 -2.43
C PRO A 789 19.64 -41.87 -1.76
N LEU A 790 19.77 -43.11 -1.26
CA LEU A 790 20.98 -43.58 -0.56
C LEU A 790 22.23 -43.54 -1.45
N ARG A 791 22.06 -43.84 -2.74
CA ARG A 791 23.11 -43.74 -3.76
C ARG A 791 23.78 -42.37 -3.80
N ASP A 792 23.02 -41.30 -3.54
CA ASP A 792 23.55 -39.94 -3.61
C ASP A 792 24.50 -39.66 -2.43
N ALA A 793 24.15 -40.15 -1.23
CA ALA A 793 25.00 -40.08 -0.04
C ALA A 793 26.35 -40.80 -0.20
N LEU A 794 26.40 -41.77 -1.12
CA LEU A 794 27.61 -42.53 -1.46
C LEU A 794 28.41 -41.88 -2.60
N THR A 795 27.75 -41.32 -3.61
CA THR A 795 28.40 -40.95 -4.88
C THR A 795 28.59 -39.46 -5.10
N GLN A 796 27.88 -38.60 -4.38
CA GLN A 796 28.00 -37.15 -4.51
C GLN A 796 29.11 -36.63 -3.58
N PRO A 797 30.10 -35.88 -4.10
CA PRO A 797 31.16 -35.32 -3.28
C PRO A 797 30.65 -34.20 -2.38
N VAL A 798 31.18 -34.13 -1.17
CA VAL A 798 30.89 -33.06 -0.20
C VAL A 798 31.67 -31.82 -0.59
N ARG A 799 31.04 -30.65 -0.53
CA ARG A 799 31.71 -29.36 -0.78
C ARG A 799 32.11 -28.74 0.54
N VAL A 800 33.40 -28.45 0.65
CA VAL A 800 34.01 -27.82 1.82
C VAL A 800 34.42 -26.40 1.46
N LEU A 801 33.90 -25.43 2.19
CA LEU A 801 34.26 -24.02 2.13
C LEU A 801 35.48 -23.78 3.02
N LEU A 802 36.56 -23.30 2.40
CA LEU A 802 37.78 -22.92 3.10
C LEU A 802 37.67 -21.46 3.62
N PRO A 803 38.44 -21.08 4.65
CA PRO A 803 38.40 -19.74 5.23
C PRO A 803 38.79 -18.61 4.27
N ASP A 804 39.48 -18.91 3.17
CA ASP A 804 39.84 -17.97 2.11
C ASP A 804 38.70 -17.72 1.09
N GLY A 805 37.55 -18.37 1.27
CA GLY A 805 36.38 -18.30 0.40
C GLY A 805 36.43 -19.23 -0.81
N THR A 806 37.47 -20.06 -0.95
CA THR A 806 37.52 -21.09 -1.98
C THR A 806 36.80 -22.36 -1.54
N THR A 807 36.37 -23.19 -2.50
CA THR A 807 35.69 -24.45 -2.22
C THR A 807 36.51 -25.64 -2.72
N ARG A 808 36.57 -26.70 -1.91
CA ARG A 808 37.14 -28.01 -2.28
C ARG A 808 36.05 -29.08 -2.26
N SER A 809 36.11 -30.00 -3.22
CA SER A 809 35.27 -31.19 -3.21
C SER A 809 36.02 -32.32 -2.54
N VAL A 810 35.40 -32.95 -1.55
CA VAL A 810 35.96 -34.06 -0.77
C VAL A 810 35.05 -35.28 -0.84
N ARG A 811 35.54 -36.41 -0.38
CA ARG A 811 34.79 -37.67 -0.36
C ARG A 811 33.63 -37.60 0.65
N PRO A 812 32.42 -38.09 0.30
CA PRO A 812 31.34 -38.17 1.26
C PRO A 812 31.63 -39.24 2.32
N TYR A 813 31.12 -39.02 3.53
CA TYR A 813 31.28 -39.92 4.68
C TYR A 813 30.93 -41.38 4.35
N THR A 814 29.77 -41.63 3.73
CA THR A 814 29.31 -42.99 3.39
C THR A 814 30.32 -43.75 2.51
N ALA A 815 30.98 -43.05 1.57
CA ALA A 815 32.01 -43.64 0.72
C ALA A 815 33.32 -43.89 1.47
N TRP A 816 33.69 -42.99 2.38
CA TRP A 816 34.84 -43.16 3.25
C TRP A 816 34.66 -44.38 4.17
N TRP A 817 33.53 -44.48 4.87
CA TRP A 817 33.24 -45.57 5.79
C TRP A 817 33.28 -46.92 5.06
N LEU A 818 32.58 -47.06 3.93
CA LEU A 818 32.51 -48.33 3.19
C LEU A 818 33.85 -48.76 2.57
N ARG A 819 34.77 -47.82 2.28
CA ARG A 819 36.09 -48.13 1.71
C ARG A 819 36.99 -48.90 2.68
N ASP A 820 36.90 -48.57 3.96
CA ASP A 820 37.79 -49.09 5.01
C ASP A 820 37.17 -50.22 5.85
N HIS A 821 35.90 -50.56 5.60
CA HIS A 821 35.20 -51.68 6.22
C HIS A 821 35.15 -52.93 5.32
N PRO A 822 35.13 -54.15 5.89
CA PRO A 822 35.19 -55.41 5.15
C PRO A 822 33.86 -55.80 4.47
N VAL A 823 33.31 -54.92 3.63
CA VAL A 823 31.96 -55.04 3.06
C VAL A 823 31.89 -55.85 1.75
N LEU A 824 33.04 -56.21 1.15
CA LEU A 824 33.10 -57.03 -0.08
C LEU A 824 33.76 -58.39 0.21
N GLU A 825 32.96 -59.43 0.42
CA GLU A 825 33.42 -60.78 0.76
C GLU A 825 34.37 -60.81 1.98
N GLY A 826 34.12 -59.96 2.98
CA GLY A 826 34.99 -59.82 4.15
C GLY A 826 36.31 -59.09 3.89
N ARG A 827 36.45 -58.43 2.73
CA ARG A 827 37.62 -57.61 2.35
C ARG A 827 37.22 -56.13 2.23
N ARG A 828 38.21 -55.26 2.44
CA ARG A 828 38.08 -53.82 2.23
C ARG A 828 38.01 -53.52 0.73
N PRO A 829 37.03 -52.73 0.27
CA PRO A 829 36.92 -52.34 -1.13
C PRO A 829 38.06 -51.48 -1.68
N ALA A 830 38.71 -50.66 -0.84
CA ALA A 830 39.84 -49.85 -1.28
C ALA A 830 41.05 -50.71 -1.67
N GLY A 831 41.65 -50.42 -2.84
CA GLY A 831 42.90 -51.06 -3.28
C GLY A 831 42.74 -52.43 -3.96
N VAL A 832 41.51 -52.85 -4.24
CA VAL A 832 41.20 -54.00 -5.11
C VAL A 832 40.69 -53.55 -6.48
N ARG A 833 40.74 -54.42 -7.48
CA ARG A 833 40.14 -54.20 -8.81
C ARG A 833 38.94 -55.09 -9.05
N ALA A 834 38.02 -54.63 -9.90
CA ALA A 834 36.96 -55.48 -10.42
C ALA A 834 37.55 -56.61 -11.29
N ALA A 835 37.11 -57.86 -11.09
CA ALA A 835 37.64 -59.02 -11.81
C ALA A 835 37.52 -58.90 -13.35
N GLY A 836 36.49 -58.22 -13.85
CA GLY A 836 36.26 -57.89 -15.27
C GLY A 836 36.66 -56.47 -15.69
N GLY A 837 37.43 -55.74 -14.86
CA GLY A 837 37.89 -54.39 -15.15
C GLY A 837 39.06 -54.30 -16.14
N ASP A 838 39.68 -53.13 -16.22
CA ASP A 838 40.73 -52.80 -17.17
C ASP A 838 41.96 -53.75 -17.08
N PRO A 839 42.33 -54.43 -18.20
CA PRO A 839 43.49 -55.32 -18.24
C PRO A 839 44.83 -54.65 -17.87
N LEU A 840 44.95 -53.33 -18.01
CA LEU A 840 46.16 -52.59 -17.66
C LEU A 840 46.47 -52.62 -16.16
N LEU A 841 45.45 -52.79 -15.32
CA LEU A 841 45.57 -52.88 -13.86
C LEU A 841 45.84 -54.31 -13.36
N SER A 842 45.83 -55.30 -14.26
CA SER A 842 46.07 -56.70 -13.91
C SER A 842 47.51 -56.92 -13.47
N GLY A 843 47.70 -57.61 -12.35
CA GLY A 843 49.02 -57.83 -11.73
C GLY A 843 49.38 -56.75 -10.70
N LEU A 844 48.92 -55.51 -10.91
CA LEU A 844 49.10 -54.39 -9.97
C LEU A 844 48.11 -54.41 -8.79
N TYR A 845 46.89 -54.92 -9.02
CA TYR A 845 45.80 -54.99 -8.05
C TYR A 845 45.15 -56.38 -7.96
N ASP A 846 44.72 -56.75 -6.76
CA ASP A 846 44.02 -58.00 -6.49
C ASP A 846 42.55 -57.94 -6.96
N ALA A 847 42.05 -59.02 -7.55
CA ALA A 847 40.71 -59.06 -8.12
C ALA A 847 39.63 -59.45 -7.09
N VAL A 848 38.47 -58.80 -7.18
CA VAL A 848 37.24 -59.13 -6.44
C VAL A 848 36.09 -59.34 -7.43
N ASP A 849 35.20 -60.27 -7.12
CA ASP A 849 33.95 -60.43 -7.85
C ASP A 849 33.00 -59.28 -7.49
N ALA A 850 32.93 -58.30 -8.40
CA ALA A 850 32.04 -57.15 -8.31
C ALA A 850 30.82 -57.30 -9.22
N SER A 851 30.52 -58.50 -9.73
CA SER A 851 29.44 -58.73 -10.71
C SER A 851 28.03 -58.46 -10.17
N GLY A 852 27.87 -58.29 -8.85
CA GLY A 852 26.64 -57.81 -8.22
C GLY A 852 26.39 -56.30 -8.35
N PHE A 853 27.34 -55.54 -8.92
CA PHE A 853 27.27 -54.09 -9.08
C PHE A 853 27.37 -53.70 -10.55
N ASP A 854 26.25 -53.32 -11.15
CA ASP A 854 26.22 -52.76 -12.51
C ASP A 854 26.59 -51.26 -12.54
N ASP A 855 26.67 -50.62 -11.37
CA ASP A 855 26.95 -49.18 -11.24
C ASP A 855 28.44 -48.91 -11.01
N ALA A 856 29.12 -48.51 -12.08
CA ALA A 856 30.53 -48.16 -12.05
C ALA A 856 30.85 -46.96 -11.13
N GLN A 857 29.89 -46.06 -10.89
CA GLN A 857 30.06 -44.92 -9.98
C GLN A 857 30.04 -45.36 -8.52
N VAL A 858 29.19 -46.35 -8.18
CA VAL A 858 29.17 -46.96 -6.84
C VAL A 858 30.47 -47.73 -6.58
N LEU A 859 30.94 -48.53 -7.54
CA LEU A 859 32.23 -49.23 -7.41
C LEU A 859 33.40 -48.25 -7.22
N ARG A 860 33.40 -47.13 -7.96
CA ARG A 860 34.39 -46.06 -7.77
C ARG A 860 34.25 -45.42 -6.40
N ALA A 861 33.03 -45.11 -5.94
CA ALA A 861 32.80 -44.57 -4.60
C ALA A 861 33.31 -45.51 -3.49
N LEU A 862 33.16 -46.82 -3.67
CA LEU A 862 33.74 -47.85 -2.80
C LEU A 862 35.27 -47.98 -2.95
N GLY A 863 35.93 -47.30 -3.88
CA GLY A 863 37.39 -47.38 -4.07
C GLY A 863 37.85 -48.63 -4.84
N VAL A 864 36.93 -49.35 -5.48
CA VAL A 864 37.24 -50.47 -6.37
C VAL A 864 37.77 -49.93 -7.70
N ARG A 865 38.97 -50.37 -8.09
CA ARG A 865 39.62 -49.93 -9.33
C ARG A 865 38.97 -50.57 -10.56
N THR A 866 38.48 -49.72 -11.48
CA THR A 866 37.75 -50.14 -12.69
C THR A 866 38.54 -49.89 -13.96
N THR A 867 39.03 -48.66 -14.18
CA THR A 867 39.88 -48.27 -15.32
C THR A 867 41.07 -47.44 -14.89
N VAL A 868 42.14 -47.40 -15.71
CA VAL A 868 43.30 -46.53 -15.46
C VAL A 868 42.89 -45.06 -15.45
N GLU A 869 42.07 -44.61 -16.39
CA GLU A 869 41.56 -43.23 -16.45
C GLU A 869 40.82 -42.86 -15.16
N ALA A 870 39.91 -43.73 -14.68
CA ALA A 870 39.17 -43.49 -13.45
C ALA A 870 40.08 -43.45 -12.21
N LEU A 871 41.15 -44.25 -12.19
CA LEU A 871 42.15 -44.21 -11.12
C LEU A 871 42.94 -42.89 -11.16
N LEU A 872 43.37 -42.43 -12.34
CA LEU A 872 44.15 -41.19 -12.47
C LEU A 872 43.32 -39.94 -12.18
N ASP A 873 42.00 -39.98 -12.41
CA ASP A 873 41.06 -38.93 -12.03
C ASP A 873 40.87 -38.81 -10.50
N GLU A 874 41.20 -39.85 -9.72
CA GLU A 874 41.10 -39.80 -8.26
C GLU A 874 42.26 -38.99 -7.66
N PRO A 875 41.99 -38.11 -6.67
CA PRO A 875 43.05 -37.46 -5.90
C PRO A 875 44.01 -38.49 -5.30
N GLY A 876 45.30 -38.36 -5.60
CA GLY A 876 46.34 -39.30 -5.17
C GLY A 876 46.42 -40.61 -5.98
N GLY A 877 45.54 -40.83 -6.96
CA GLY A 877 45.51 -42.07 -7.75
C GLY A 877 46.74 -42.26 -8.64
N ALA A 878 47.34 -41.18 -9.15
CA ALA A 878 48.63 -41.21 -9.84
C ALA A 878 49.76 -41.68 -8.91
N ALA A 879 49.80 -41.17 -7.67
CA ALA A 879 50.79 -41.58 -6.67
C ALA A 879 50.59 -43.05 -6.25
N GLU A 880 49.35 -43.51 -6.08
CA GLU A 880 49.02 -44.92 -5.84
C GLU A 880 49.52 -45.81 -6.98
N LEU A 881 49.22 -45.46 -8.24
CA LEU A 881 49.66 -46.22 -9.40
C LEU A 881 51.19 -46.26 -9.51
N LEU A 882 51.87 -45.14 -9.32
CA LEU A 882 53.34 -45.07 -9.33
C LEU A 882 53.95 -45.89 -8.21
N GLY A 883 53.39 -45.84 -6.99
CA GLY A 883 53.81 -46.70 -5.88
C GLY A 883 53.65 -48.19 -6.19
N ARG A 884 52.54 -48.58 -6.85
CA ARG A 884 52.34 -49.96 -7.32
C ARG A 884 53.29 -50.34 -8.45
N LEU A 885 53.66 -49.40 -9.32
CA LEU A 885 54.66 -49.61 -10.37
C LEU A 885 56.07 -49.75 -9.79
N ALA A 886 56.39 -49.11 -8.67
CA ALA A 886 57.67 -49.25 -7.97
C ALA A 886 57.79 -50.56 -7.15
N ASP A 887 56.70 -51.28 -6.89
CA ASP A 887 56.70 -52.55 -6.13
C ASP A 887 57.23 -53.73 -6.97
N GLU A 888 58.49 -54.15 -6.74
CA GLU A 888 59.17 -55.21 -7.51
C GLU A 888 58.42 -56.54 -7.58
N ASP A 889 57.59 -56.86 -6.57
CA ASP A 889 56.81 -58.09 -6.49
C ASP A 889 55.58 -58.09 -7.42
N ARG A 890 55.22 -56.95 -8.00
CA ARG A 890 54.07 -56.80 -8.90
C ARG A 890 54.47 -57.06 -10.36
N PRO A 891 53.87 -58.06 -11.04
CA PRO A 891 54.20 -58.35 -12.43
C PRO A 891 53.61 -57.29 -13.37
N VAL A 892 54.47 -56.68 -14.18
CA VAL A 892 54.11 -55.68 -15.21
C VAL A 892 54.85 -55.99 -16.52
N THR A 893 54.15 -55.94 -17.64
CA THR A 893 54.75 -56.12 -18.98
C THR A 893 55.18 -54.79 -19.59
N ALA A 894 56.16 -54.80 -20.49
CA ALA A 894 56.61 -53.60 -21.20
C ALA A 894 55.48 -52.91 -22.00
N ALA A 895 54.52 -53.69 -22.52
CA ALA A 895 53.36 -53.15 -23.23
C ALA A 895 52.36 -52.46 -22.27
N GLN A 896 52.14 -53.03 -21.07
CA GLN A 896 51.36 -52.37 -20.03
C GLN A 896 52.05 -51.09 -19.58
N LEU A 897 53.37 -51.13 -19.37
CA LEU A 897 54.17 -49.98 -18.96
C LEU A 897 54.08 -48.83 -19.99
N HIS A 898 54.17 -49.16 -21.29
CA HIS A 898 53.97 -48.19 -22.37
C HIS A 898 52.60 -47.50 -22.28
N ALA A 899 51.53 -48.27 -22.08
CA ALA A 899 50.18 -47.73 -21.99
C ALA A 899 49.98 -46.88 -20.72
N LEU A 900 50.47 -47.34 -19.57
CA LEU A 900 50.36 -46.64 -18.28
C LEU A 900 51.14 -45.33 -18.28
N TYR A 901 52.38 -45.33 -18.79
CA TYR A 901 53.14 -44.08 -18.92
C TYR A 901 52.58 -43.13 -19.97
N THR A 902 52.00 -43.66 -21.05
CA THR A 902 51.27 -42.82 -22.00
C THR A 902 50.06 -42.14 -21.36
N ALA A 903 49.34 -42.84 -20.48
CA ALA A 903 48.22 -42.26 -19.73
C ALA A 903 48.68 -41.25 -18.67
N LEU A 904 49.78 -41.54 -17.96
CA LEU A 904 50.36 -40.64 -16.96
C LEU A 904 50.88 -39.34 -17.59
N ALA A 905 51.38 -39.39 -18.82
CA ALA A 905 51.89 -38.22 -19.54
C ALA A 905 50.83 -37.14 -19.82
N ASP A 906 49.54 -37.45 -19.67
CA ASP A 906 48.45 -36.48 -19.81
C ASP A 906 48.19 -35.67 -18.52
N LEU A 907 48.86 -36.03 -17.41
CA LEU A 907 48.72 -35.34 -16.13
C LEU A 907 49.53 -34.04 -16.07
N ASP A 908 49.04 -33.11 -15.27
CA ASP A 908 49.77 -31.89 -14.92
C ASP A 908 50.92 -32.24 -13.94
N PRO A 909 52.18 -31.84 -14.22
CA PRO A 909 53.31 -32.03 -13.31
C PRO A 909 53.08 -31.52 -11.89
N GLU A 910 52.27 -30.48 -11.70
CA GLU A 910 51.95 -29.95 -10.37
C GLU A 910 51.09 -30.91 -9.52
N HIS A 911 50.41 -31.88 -10.15
CA HIS A 911 49.53 -32.84 -9.48
C HIS A 911 50.19 -34.21 -9.22
N VAL A 912 51.45 -34.41 -9.64
CA VAL A 912 52.17 -35.66 -9.47
C VAL A 912 53.35 -35.46 -8.53
N THR A 913 53.42 -36.26 -7.47
CA THR A 913 54.61 -36.29 -6.62
C THR A 913 55.73 -37.01 -7.36
N LEU A 914 56.89 -36.37 -7.49
CA LEU A 914 58.04 -36.97 -8.17
C LEU A 914 58.43 -38.29 -7.50
N PRO A 915 58.44 -39.41 -8.24
CA PRO A 915 58.83 -40.70 -7.68
C PRO A 915 60.36 -40.80 -7.58
N ASP A 916 60.86 -41.38 -6.50
CA ASP A 916 62.28 -41.71 -6.35
C ASP A 916 62.69 -42.92 -7.22
N GLU A 917 61.73 -43.83 -7.47
CA GLU A 917 61.92 -45.06 -8.23
C GLU A 917 60.88 -45.18 -9.35
N LEU A 918 61.32 -45.63 -10.53
CA LEU A 918 60.48 -45.83 -11.70
C LEU A 918 60.61 -47.25 -12.22
N ARG A 919 59.54 -47.78 -12.82
CA ARG A 919 59.61 -49.04 -13.57
C ARG A 919 60.09 -48.75 -14.99
N ALA A 920 61.20 -49.32 -15.42
CA ALA A 920 61.80 -49.09 -16.73
C ALA A 920 62.06 -50.40 -17.48
N VAL A 921 62.34 -50.30 -18.77
CA VAL A 921 62.80 -51.41 -19.61
C VAL A 921 64.31 -51.32 -19.78
N VAL A 922 65.07 -52.27 -19.24
CA VAL A 922 66.53 -52.38 -19.37
C VAL A 922 66.84 -53.61 -20.22
N ASP A 923 67.43 -53.43 -21.40
CA ASP A 923 67.79 -54.51 -22.33
C ASP A 923 66.65 -55.56 -22.57
N GLY A 924 65.40 -55.10 -22.54
CA GLY A 924 64.19 -55.92 -22.76
C GLY A 924 63.57 -56.54 -21.50
N ALA A 925 64.18 -56.40 -20.32
CA ALA A 925 63.61 -56.78 -19.04
C ALA A 925 62.94 -55.57 -18.35
N VAL A 926 61.88 -55.81 -17.59
CA VAL A 926 61.14 -54.76 -16.86
C VAL A 926 61.65 -54.74 -15.41
N GLU A 927 62.31 -53.65 -15.01
CA GLU A 927 63.03 -53.52 -13.73
C GLU A 927 62.68 -52.20 -13.02
N VAL A 928 62.74 -52.16 -11.69
CA VAL A 928 62.63 -50.92 -10.91
C VAL A 928 64.01 -50.28 -10.87
N VAL A 929 64.09 -48.99 -11.17
CA VAL A 929 65.34 -48.23 -11.24
C VAL A 929 65.18 -46.89 -10.53
N ASP A 930 66.30 -46.27 -10.16
CA ASP A 930 66.32 -44.89 -9.68
C ASP A 930 65.82 -43.94 -10.78
N ALA A 931 64.91 -43.03 -10.44
CA ALA A 931 64.31 -42.12 -11.41
C ALA A 931 65.36 -41.25 -12.13
N SER A 932 66.48 -40.92 -11.47
CA SER A 932 67.56 -40.12 -12.05
C SER A 932 68.38 -40.85 -13.14
N ASP A 933 68.33 -42.18 -13.15
CA ASP A 933 68.99 -43.03 -14.16
C ASP A 933 68.08 -43.32 -15.35
N ALA A 934 66.77 -43.12 -15.22
CA ALA A 934 65.79 -43.39 -16.27
C ALA A 934 65.80 -42.32 -17.37
N VAL A 935 65.56 -42.76 -18.61
CA VAL A 935 65.39 -41.86 -19.77
C VAL A 935 64.15 -42.23 -20.58
N VAL A 936 63.45 -41.24 -21.11
CA VAL A 936 62.28 -41.47 -21.96
C VAL A 936 62.71 -41.90 -23.36
N ALA A 937 62.15 -43.01 -23.84
CA ALA A 937 62.40 -43.53 -25.18
C ALA A 937 61.65 -42.71 -26.25
N ASP A 938 62.21 -41.56 -26.63
CA ASP A 938 61.58 -40.60 -27.54
C ASP A 938 62.05 -40.72 -29.00
N ALA A 939 63.21 -41.31 -29.24
CA ALA A 939 63.88 -41.31 -30.55
C ALA A 939 64.30 -42.73 -30.97
N PRO A 940 63.57 -43.38 -31.90
CA PRO A 940 63.83 -44.76 -32.29
C PRO A 940 65.13 -44.95 -33.09
N ASP A 941 65.68 -43.91 -33.72
CA ASP A 941 66.95 -43.97 -34.46
C ASP A 941 68.19 -44.07 -33.56
N VAL A 942 68.10 -43.59 -32.32
CA VAL A 942 69.20 -43.71 -31.34
C VAL A 942 68.98 -44.86 -30.36
N LEU A 943 67.86 -45.58 -30.44
CA LEU A 943 67.56 -46.73 -29.59
C LEU A 943 68.65 -47.83 -29.62
N PRO A 944 69.28 -48.17 -30.77
CA PRO A 944 70.39 -49.13 -30.80
C PRO A 944 71.62 -48.71 -29.98
N LEU A 945 71.77 -47.40 -29.70
CA LEU A 945 72.86 -46.82 -28.91
C LEU A 945 72.57 -46.79 -27.41
N ALA A 946 71.36 -47.17 -26.99
CA ALA A 946 70.89 -47.05 -25.61
C ALA A 946 71.36 -48.17 -24.67
N GLY A 947 72.19 -49.12 -25.12
CA GLY A 947 72.49 -50.35 -24.39
C GLY A 947 72.79 -50.16 -22.90
N GLY A 948 72.08 -50.91 -22.05
CA GLY A 948 72.17 -50.84 -20.59
C GLY A 948 71.48 -49.62 -19.93
N MET A 949 70.90 -48.69 -20.68
CA MET A 949 70.13 -47.56 -20.12
C MET A 949 68.71 -47.99 -19.76
N PRO A 950 68.15 -47.53 -18.62
CA PRO A 950 66.74 -47.76 -18.29
C PRO A 950 65.82 -46.88 -19.13
N LEU A 951 64.99 -47.52 -19.96
CA LEU A 951 64.10 -46.84 -20.89
C LEU A 951 62.66 -46.79 -20.37
N LEU A 952 62.06 -45.59 -20.35
CA LEU A 952 60.63 -45.42 -20.10
C LEU A 952 59.88 -45.48 -21.44
N PRO A 953 59.12 -46.55 -21.73
CA PRO A 953 58.37 -46.66 -22.97
C PRO A 953 57.15 -45.75 -22.91
N VAL A 954 56.90 -44.98 -23.97
CA VAL A 954 55.76 -44.06 -24.06
C VAL A 954 55.40 -43.84 -25.53
N ALA A 955 54.16 -43.45 -25.80
CA ALA A 955 53.79 -42.98 -27.13
C ALA A 955 54.69 -41.80 -27.54
N PRO A 956 55.31 -41.82 -28.75
CA PRO A 956 56.24 -40.76 -29.18
C PRO A 956 55.70 -39.33 -29.06
N ALA A 957 54.40 -39.15 -29.30
CA ALA A 957 53.74 -37.85 -29.21
C ALA A 957 53.61 -37.32 -27.77
N ARG A 958 53.86 -38.16 -26.76
CA ARG A 958 53.77 -37.85 -25.31
C ARG A 958 55.12 -37.90 -24.60
N ALA A 959 56.21 -38.13 -25.35
CA ALA A 959 57.52 -38.36 -24.76
C ALA A 959 58.11 -37.10 -24.10
N ALA A 960 57.80 -35.91 -24.61
CA ALA A 960 58.24 -34.66 -24.00
C ALA A 960 57.47 -34.38 -22.69
N GLU A 961 56.16 -34.61 -22.72
CA GLU A 961 55.26 -34.43 -21.58
C GLU A 961 55.61 -35.39 -20.44
N LEU A 962 55.89 -36.66 -20.73
CA LEU A 962 56.34 -37.63 -19.72
C LEU A 962 57.71 -37.25 -19.14
N ALA A 963 58.63 -36.79 -19.98
CA ALA A 963 59.95 -36.34 -19.53
C ALA A 963 59.85 -35.12 -18.60
N GLU A 964 58.96 -34.19 -18.90
CA GLU A 964 58.65 -33.04 -18.05
C GLU A 964 57.97 -33.47 -16.74
N LEU A 965 57.00 -34.39 -16.81
CA LEU A 965 56.27 -34.92 -15.66
C LEU A 965 57.20 -35.54 -14.60
N PHE A 966 58.12 -36.39 -15.04
CA PHE A 966 59.08 -37.05 -14.14
C PHE A 966 60.41 -36.29 -13.98
N GLN A 967 60.58 -35.16 -14.67
CA GLN A 967 61.83 -34.40 -14.72
C GLN A 967 63.06 -35.24 -15.14
N VAL A 968 62.86 -36.18 -16.07
CA VAL A 968 63.89 -37.05 -16.62
C VAL A 968 64.31 -36.61 -18.02
N ARG A 969 65.47 -37.06 -18.49
CA ARG A 969 65.98 -36.72 -19.83
C ARG A 969 65.32 -37.58 -20.91
N ARG A 970 65.27 -37.05 -22.13
CA ARG A 970 64.93 -37.82 -23.31
C ARG A 970 66.15 -38.54 -23.87
N LEU A 971 65.95 -39.70 -24.47
CA LEU A 971 67.02 -40.52 -25.04
C LEU A 971 67.77 -39.76 -26.14
N GLY A 972 67.04 -39.08 -27.04
CA GLY A 972 67.60 -38.28 -28.13
C GLY A 972 68.43 -37.07 -27.69
N GLU A 973 68.23 -36.58 -26.46
CA GLU A 973 69.03 -35.50 -25.85
C GLU A 973 70.24 -36.04 -25.09
N THR A 974 70.19 -37.31 -24.67
CA THR A 974 71.25 -37.95 -23.89
C THR A 974 72.35 -38.52 -24.79
N ILE A 975 72.00 -38.94 -26.00
CA ILE A 975 72.92 -39.57 -26.96
C ILE A 975 73.29 -38.59 -28.07
N GLU A 976 74.53 -38.09 -28.03
CA GLU A 976 75.14 -37.35 -29.14
C GLU A 976 75.78 -38.34 -30.12
N ALA A 977 75.13 -38.56 -31.26
CA ALA A 977 75.64 -39.42 -32.34
C ALA A 977 75.56 -38.68 -33.68
N GLU A 978 76.69 -38.06 -34.07
CA GLU A 978 76.89 -37.46 -35.39
C GLU A 978 77.20 -38.56 -36.43
N VAL A 979 76.80 -38.31 -37.69
CA VAL A 979 77.06 -39.24 -38.79
C VAL A 979 78.52 -39.13 -39.23
N GLU A 980 79.25 -40.24 -39.20
CA GLU A 980 80.69 -40.30 -39.49
C GLU A 980 81.01 -40.71 -40.94
N THR A 981 80.01 -41.21 -41.67
CA THR A 981 80.12 -41.75 -43.02
C THR A 981 79.66 -40.77 -44.09
N GLU A 982 80.26 -40.83 -45.28
CA GLU A 982 79.87 -40.02 -46.45
C GLU A 982 78.80 -40.79 -47.25
N GLY A 983 77.69 -40.13 -47.60
CA GLY A 983 76.57 -40.74 -48.33
C GLY A 983 76.13 -39.93 -49.54
N GLU A 984 75.29 -40.53 -50.39
CA GLU A 984 74.75 -39.92 -51.60
C GLU A 984 73.33 -39.38 -51.37
N GLU A 985 73.04 -38.18 -51.87
CA GLU A 985 71.72 -37.56 -51.72
C GLU A 985 70.73 -38.06 -52.79
N HIS A 986 69.55 -38.51 -52.36
CA HIS A 986 68.47 -39.02 -53.20
C HIS A 986 67.17 -38.26 -52.98
N GLU A 987 66.41 -38.02 -54.06
CA GLU A 987 65.06 -37.46 -53.97
C GLU A 987 64.05 -38.49 -53.45
N VAL A 988 63.14 -38.07 -52.56
CA VAL A 988 62.07 -38.94 -52.08
C VAL A 988 61.03 -39.19 -53.19
N PRO A 989 60.74 -40.47 -53.54
CA PRO A 989 59.78 -40.80 -54.58
C PRO A 989 58.39 -40.17 -54.35
N GLU A 990 57.74 -39.73 -55.44
CA GLU A 990 56.41 -39.10 -55.39
C GLU A 990 55.34 -39.94 -54.67
N PRO A 991 55.26 -41.29 -54.86
CA PRO A 991 54.31 -42.11 -54.11
C PRO A 991 54.50 -42.08 -52.58
N VAL A 992 55.75 -42.00 -52.12
CA VAL A 992 56.08 -41.92 -50.68
C VAL A 992 55.71 -40.56 -50.13
N ARG A 993 56.00 -39.46 -50.86
CA ARG A 993 55.55 -38.11 -50.49
C ARG A 993 54.02 -38.01 -50.46
N ALA A 994 53.33 -38.65 -51.40
CA ALA A 994 51.87 -38.71 -51.41
C ALA A 994 51.28 -39.54 -50.24
N LEU A 995 52.00 -40.57 -49.76
CA LEU A 995 51.60 -41.37 -48.60
C LEU A 995 51.81 -40.64 -47.26
N LEU A 996 52.96 -40.00 -47.09
CA LEU A 996 53.39 -39.38 -45.83
C LEU A 996 52.99 -37.90 -45.70
N GLY A 997 52.65 -37.24 -46.82
CA GLY A 997 52.13 -35.87 -46.87
C GLY A 997 53.21 -34.79 -46.89
N ASP A 998 52.80 -33.54 -46.75
CA ASP A 998 53.63 -32.34 -46.97
C ASP A 998 54.81 -32.19 -45.99
N ARG A 999 54.82 -32.96 -44.89
CA ARG A 999 55.92 -32.99 -43.90
C ARG A 999 57.07 -33.93 -44.28
N THR A 1000 56.94 -34.66 -45.39
CA THR A 1000 57.98 -35.56 -45.87
C THR A 1000 59.17 -34.74 -46.39
N PRO A 1001 60.41 -35.05 -46.01
CA PRO A 1001 61.60 -34.43 -46.60
C PRO A 1001 61.62 -34.58 -48.12
N ASP A 1002 62.17 -33.59 -48.83
CA ASP A 1002 62.33 -33.67 -50.29
C ASP A 1002 63.45 -34.64 -50.68
N THR A 1003 64.47 -34.78 -49.83
CA THR A 1003 65.63 -35.64 -50.04
C THR A 1003 66.01 -36.41 -48.77
N TYR A 1004 66.77 -37.49 -48.97
CA TYR A 1004 67.44 -38.26 -47.92
C TYR A 1004 68.86 -38.61 -48.39
N VAL A 1005 69.74 -39.00 -47.47
CA VAL A 1005 71.12 -39.39 -47.77
C VAL A 1005 71.27 -40.90 -47.56
N GLU A 1006 71.60 -41.63 -48.62
CA GLU A 1006 71.83 -43.08 -48.59
C GLU A 1006 73.33 -43.37 -48.37
N HIS A 1007 73.64 -44.34 -47.52
CA HIS A 1007 75.01 -44.76 -47.16
C HIS A 1007 75.16 -46.24 -47.47
N GLU A 1008 76.35 -46.68 -47.92
CA GLU A 1008 76.62 -48.12 -48.02
C GLU A 1008 76.69 -48.79 -46.63
N GLU A 1009 77.33 -48.10 -45.68
CA GLU A 1009 77.38 -48.44 -44.25
C GLU A 1009 77.19 -47.12 -43.49
N LEU A 1010 76.21 -47.02 -42.59
CA LEU A 1010 75.92 -45.80 -41.82
C LEU A 1010 76.46 -45.96 -40.39
N HIS A 1011 77.50 -45.22 -40.04
CA HIS A 1011 78.06 -45.22 -38.68
C HIS A 1011 77.77 -43.89 -37.97
N ALA A 1012 77.25 -43.98 -36.75
CA ALA A 1012 77.09 -42.83 -35.86
C ALA A 1012 77.33 -43.25 -34.41
N GLY A 1013 78.15 -42.48 -33.67
CA GLY A 1013 78.47 -42.78 -32.27
C GLY A 1013 79.20 -44.11 -32.08
N GLY A 1014 79.97 -44.56 -33.07
CA GLY A 1014 80.73 -45.82 -33.03
C GLY A 1014 79.91 -47.11 -33.23
N VAL A 1015 78.64 -47.02 -33.63
CA VAL A 1015 77.78 -48.17 -33.96
C VAL A 1015 77.22 -48.01 -35.37
N GLU A 1016 77.06 -49.13 -36.06
CA GLU A 1016 76.38 -49.20 -37.37
C GLU A 1016 74.86 -49.12 -37.16
N LEU A 1017 74.21 -48.17 -37.83
CA LEU A 1017 72.77 -47.92 -37.75
C LEU A 1017 72.11 -48.15 -39.11
N ASP A 1018 70.85 -48.60 -39.10
CA ASP A 1018 70.03 -48.68 -40.32
C ASP A 1018 69.60 -47.30 -40.82
N TRP A 1019 69.38 -46.36 -39.89
CA TRP A 1019 69.00 -44.98 -40.18
C TRP A 1019 69.28 -44.04 -39.02
N ARG A 1020 69.39 -42.74 -39.31
CA ARG A 1020 69.61 -41.66 -38.36
C ARG A 1020 68.99 -40.37 -38.87
N ARG A 1021 68.27 -39.64 -38.02
CA ARG A 1021 67.80 -38.27 -38.34
C ARG A 1021 68.70 -37.23 -37.69
N ALA A 1022 69.59 -36.63 -38.46
CA ALA A 1022 70.54 -35.65 -37.96
C ALA A 1022 69.82 -34.40 -37.35
N PRO A 1023 70.48 -33.65 -36.44
CA PRO A 1023 69.88 -32.48 -35.79
C PRO A 1023 69.39 -31.38 -36.75
N ASP A 1024 69.97 -31.29 -37.94
CA ASP A 1024 69.55 -30.39 -39.02
C ASP A 1024 68.27 -30.85 -39.75
N GLY A 1025 67.76 -32.03 -39.39
CA GLY A 1025 66.56 -32.64 -39.94
C GLY A 1025 66.81 -33.62 -41.09
N THR A 1026 68.06 -33.78 -41.53
CA THR A 1026 68.42 -34.67 -42.64
C THR A 1026 68.26 -36.13 -42.24
N VAL A 1027 67.64 -36.94 -43.11
CA VAL A 1027 67.49 -38.39 -42.91
C VAL A 1027 68.65 -39.11 -43.59
N HIS A 1028 69.45 -39.83 -42.81
CA HIS A 1028 70.52 -40.70 -43.27
C HIS A 1028 70.06 -42.15 -43.11
N ALA A 1029 70.31 -43.02 -44.09
CA ALA A 1029 69.95 -44.43 -44.00
C ALA A 1029 70.90 -45.31 -44.82
N SER A 1030 71.08 -46.56 -44.40
CA SER A 1030 71.92 -47.57 -45.07
C SER A 1030 71.13 -48.76 -45.59
N THR A 1031 69.86 -48.88 -45.21
CA THR A 1031 68.96 -49.95 -45.64
C THR A 1031 67.65 -49.38 -46.15
N LEU A 1032 66.93 -50.14 -46.98
CA LEU A 1032 65.61 -49.75 -47.49
C LEU A 1032 64.60 -49.55 -46.34
N GLU A 1033 64.63 -50.46 -45.37
CA GLU A 1033 63.84 -50.37 -44.14
C GLU A 1033 64.24 -49.14 -43.30
N GLY A 1034 65.54 -48.80 -43.27
CA GLY A 1034 66.05 -47.59 -42.64
C GLY A 1034 65.55 -46.31 -43.31
N VAL A 1035 65.58 -46.23 -44.64
CA VAL A 1035 65.00 -45.10 -45.40
C VAL A 1035 63.51 -44.97 -45.06
N ALA A 1036 62.80 -46.10 -45.03
CA ALA A 1036 61.38 -46.11 -44.73
C ALA A 1036 61.06 -45.65 -43.30
N ALA A 1037 61.82 -46.13 -42.31
CA ALA A 1037 61.71 -45.74 -40.92
C ALA A 1037 62.03 -44.25 -40.72
N GLY A 1038 63.11 -43.77 -41.33
CA GLY A 1038 63.54 -42.37 -41.24
C GLY A 1038 62.57 -41.38 -41.87
N LEU A 1039 62.03 -41.67 -43.05
CA LEU A 1039 61.03 -40.83 -43.70
C LEU A 1039 59.70 -40.85 -42.93
N ALA A 1040 59.24 -42.01 -42.47
CA ALA A 1040 58.03 -42.13 -41.68
C ALA A 1040 58.14 -41.38 -40.34
N TRP A 1041 59.30 -41.47 -39.68
CA TRP A 1041 59.58 -40.73 -38.45
C TRP A 1041 59.62 -39.22 -38.68
N ALA A 1042 60.35 -38.75 -39.70
CA ALA A 1042 60.44 -37.32 -40.04
C ALA A 1042 59.08 -36.70 -40.37
N ALA A 1043 58.18 -37.46 -41.00
CA ALA A 1043 56.82 -37.04 -41.32
C ALA A 1043 55.84 -37.15 -40.13
N GLY A 1044 56.24 -37.73 -38.99
CA GLY A 1044 55.37 -37.97 -37.83
C GLY A 1044 54.35 -39.10 -38.04
N GLN A 1045 54.64 -40.03 -38.94
CA GLN A 1045 53.76 -41.12 -39.39
C GLN A 1045 54.43 -42.49 -39.15
N TRP A 1046 55.03 -42.69 -37.97
CA TRP A 1046 55.77 -43.91 -37.61
C TRP A 1046 55.08 -45.25 -37.91
N PRO A 1047 53.74 -45.41 -37.73
CA PRO A 1047 53.05 -46.65 -38.09
C PRO A 1047 53.17 -47.02 -39.57
N ARG A 1048 53.35 -46.03 -40.45
CA ARG A 1048 53.38 -46.22 -41.92
C ARG A 1048 54.72 -46.68 -42.48
N ARG A 1049 55.76 -46.85 -41.66
CA ARG A 1049 57.10 -47.25 -42.13
C ARG A 1049 57.11 -48.51 -42.99
N PHE A 1050 56.21 -49.45 -42.75
CA PHE A 1050 56.11 -50.69 -43.55
C PHE A 1050 55.45 -50.45 -44.92
N GLU A 1051 54.45 -49.55 -45.00
CA GLU A 1051 53.88 -49.11 -46.27
C GLU A 1051 54.90 -48.32 -47.09
N VAL A 1052 55.70 -47.49 -46.42
CA VAL A 1052 56.81 -46.75 -47.06
C VAL A 1052 57.84 -47.73 -47.61
N ALA A 1053 58.25 -48.74 -46.84
CA ALA A 1053 59.18 -49.77 -47.30
C ALA A 1053 58.62 -50.49 -48.54
N ALA A 1054 57.34 -50.89 -48.52
CA ALA A 1054 56.69 -51.53 -49.67
C ALA A 1054 56.66 -50.63 -50.93
N LEU A 1055 56.50 -49.32 -50.77
CA LEU A 1055 56.53 -48.34 -51.88
C LEU A 1055 57.94 -48.05 -52.39
N LEU A 1056 58.95 -48.09 -51.52
CA LEU A 1056 60.35 -47.97 -51.90
C LEU A 1056 60.83 -49.21 -52.67
N GLU A 1057 60.34 -50.40 -52.29
CA GLU A 1057 60.64 -51.66 -52.98
C GLU A 1057 59.90 -51.79 -54.33
N ASP A 1058 58.61 -51.42 -54.37
CA ASP A 1058 57.80 -51.42 -55.60
C ASP A 1058 56.84 -50.22 -55.69
N PRO A 1059 57.25 -49.14 -56.41
CA PRO A 1059 56.42 -47.95 -56.60
C PRO A 1059 55.08 -48.21 -57.31
N SER A 1060 54.91 -49.35 -58.00
CA SER A 1060 53.67 -49.67 -58.70
C SER A 1060 52.50 -50.03 -57.77
N ARG A 1061 52.80 -50.35 -56.50
CA ARG A 1061 51.81 -50.71 -55.47
C ARG A 1061 51.02 -49.52 -54.92
N THR A 1062 51.31 -48.30 -55.38
CA THR A 1062 50.64 -47.05 -54.94
C THR A 1062 49.11 -47.14 -54.95
N GLN A 1063 48.49 -47.69 -56.01
CA GLN A 1063 47.03 -47.78 -56.11
C GLN A 1063 46.43 -48.87 -55.22
N GLU A 1064 47.18 -49.95 -54.97
CA GLU A 1064 46.79 -51.04 -54.08
C GLU A 1064 46.73 -50.53 -52.63
N LEU A 1065 47.85 -49.99 -52.13
CA LEU A 1065 47.94 -49.43 -50.78
C LEU A 1065 46.95 -48.27 -50.59
N ALA A 1066 46.76 -47.41 -51.60
CA ALA A 1066 45.77 -46.34 -51.51
C ALA A 1066 44.32 -46.81 -51.34
N ARG A 1067 43.98 -47.99 -51.88
CA ARG A 1067 42.65 -48.60 -51.75
C ARG A 1067 42.50 -49.31 -50.41
N ASP A 1068 43.52 -50.01 -49.95
CA ASP A 1068 43.46 -50.75 -48.69
C ASP A 1068 43.26 -49.80 -47.49
N ARG A 1069 43.81 -48.58 -47.56
CA ARG A 1069 43.56 -47.47 -46.61
C ARG A 1069 42.10 -47.00 -46.50
N TRP A 1070 41.15 -47.51 -47.28
CA TRP A 1070 39.72 -47.22 -47.04
C TRP A 1070 39.18 -47.90 -45.78
N PHE A 1071 39.95 -48.83 -45.20
CA PHE A 1071 39.59 -49.62 -44.04
C PHE A 1071 40.47 -49.37 -42.81
N ASP A 1072 41.52 -48.54 -42.95
CA ASP A 1072 42.26 -47.92 -41.84
C ASP A 1072 41.52 -46.68 -41.33
#